data_AF-A0AAJ3KH45-F1
#
_entry.id   AF-A0AAJ3KH45-F1
#
_cell.length_a   1.000
_cell.length_b   1.000
_cell.length_c   1.000
_cell.angle_alpha   90.00
_cell.angle_beta   90.00
_cell.angle_gamma   90.00
#
_symmetry.space_group_name_H-M   'P 1'
#
loop_
_entity.id
_entity.type
_entity.pdbx_description
1 polymer ?
#
loop_
_entity_poly.entity_id
_entity_poly.type
_entity_poly.pdbx_seq_one_letter_code
_entity_poly.pdbx_strand_id
1 'polypeptide(L)'
;GGKIPNDMVWLLQAIESISGGFFLVKILFDDVAASWSRSIGIALSPLFILFIVGMTLDNLFKGLDDDARITLDLISISTSTLTWSSTYLAIAVGLTLTYKVQRYGNFAQSELFMMGMYLSMVMVWSDYFFPLYDAPRDGTLAWSLLLWTVLAAFVLTGIAGIIIDRLVYRGFRKKETKPQVMMIASLGVALILRAIVYLRFGAGKKMFEPDADWRVPTLRWDIPTQKLRLNLGNRDLEEGQTYTHGPTIGECTEIDGALQPEVSDSTPLFDLYNAANDCVTEATTGYAYYKGAMPLVIFSSVLLLLILLRKTRLGRRMRAVADNPDLAASSGINVESIQMTSAFLSAGISGMGGAIFAMTLRFAPETAFTLLLPSFAIIVLGTIGSVPGVIVGSLIVGFVRALSSPVLIAIGHPLGRSNYTALDGVMPYIFLIAILMILPEGIGAAYEKWKVDRLRRRAEEQPSKRWGGLLAISPLGALGAHNFQQRKNARGESMMIVSVGAYVFSRITRFIGGNSFADGSCSDDCQASESAATNFEMVTGRTEGDFILEDSPFSLSDVPDPPDGLDAWSHGQWLANALNDLNNSWLDLMNTELSLVDNLVSLGDALWPAVPLLVWIIAVIEGLYLLQGRDEDALRPATEFLYSLLAPVMQSRNSGSVAMTQALSSAKAPLDSFHTALYDSLDRFQSGFDRKGKYMLLAVLVIMLASALPPIFGKALVVLGLLWIVGLAVLAAFSGGEALGELRRLSPYGRESPIGSWVLFLSVMVFLLLFVEWLPVAESENHDFIKALQVSNVLTTLAVFALMAFALNLHTGITGMVNFGIIFFVGVGAITVGILTAPKDLHGYDWPVFWAVVAGVLLSAALGWLLAYPTARLRMDYFAIVTISLGEIVRVLLMGEPLLRAGSWGSSIGISRYKLPLKDWWFCGS
;
A
#
# COMPACT_ATOMS: atom_id res chain seq x y z
N GLY A 1 32.43 7.69 36.47
CA GLY A 1 31.65 7.38 37.68
C GLY A 1 30.21 7.84 37.51
N GLY A 2 29.26 6.92 37.48
CA GLY A 2 27.84 7.14 37.81
C GLY A 2 26.98 8.14 37.02
N LYS A 3 27.48 8.83 35.99
CA LYS A 3 26.68 9.78 35.19
C LYS A 3 26.11 9.10 33.95
N ILE A 4 24.83 9.39 33.66
CA ILE A 4 24.17 9.08 32.39
C ILE A 4 25.09 9.53 31.25
N PRO A 5 25.37 8.71 30.23
CA PRO A 5 26.26 9.12 29.15
C PRO A 5 25.71 10.38 28.46
N ASN A 6 26.61 11.29 28.05
CA ASN A 6 26.23 12.65 27.62
C ASN A 6 25.24 12.64 26.45
N ASP A 7 25.32 11.64 25.57
CA ASP A 7 24.38 11.42 24.48
C ASP A 7 22.94 11.18 24.95
N MET A 8 22.74 10.44 26.05
CA MET A 8 21.42 10.20 26.63
C MET A 8 20.82 11.44 27.28
N VAL A 9 21.63 12.32 27.87
CA VAL A 9 21.15 13.59 28.44
C VAL A 9 20.60 14.47 27.32
N TRP A 10 21.35 14.61 26.23
CA TRP A 10 20.90 15.38 25.08
C TRP A 10 19.72 14.75 24.36
N LEU A 11 19.65 13.42 24.29
CA LEU A 11 18.51 12.70 23.72
C LEU A 11 17.23 12.90 24.56
N LEU A 12 17.34 12.87 25.89
CA LEU A 12 16.21 13.17 26.79
C LEU A 12 15.72 14.61 26.62
N GLN A 13 16.64 15.59 26.56
CA GLN A 13 16.31 16.99 26.30
C GLN A 13 15.69 17.19 24.92
N ALA A 14 16.14 16.43 23.92
CA ALA A 14 15.56 16.47 22.59
C ALA A 14 14.11 15.94 22.57
N ILE A 15 13.86 14.81 23.25
CA ILE A 15 12.52 14.27 23.44
C ILE A 15 11.63 15.27 24.19
N GLU A 16 12.14 15.90 25.24
CA GLU A 16 11.42 16.92 26.03
C GLU A 16 11.04 18.12 25.17
N SER A 17 11.99 18.68 24.41
CA SER A 17 11.77 19.82 23.50
C SER A 17 10.72 19.50 22.42
N ILE A 18 10.86 18.36 21.74
CA ILE A 18 9.90 17.93 20.71
C ILE A 18 8.52 17.73 21.33
N SER A 19 8.43 17.06 22.49
CA SER A 19 7.17 16.84 23.21
C SER A 19 6.52 18.15 23.64
N GLY A 20 7.32 19.13 24.10
CA GLY A 20 6.86 20.49 24.41
C GLY A 20 6.28 21.20 23.19
N GLY A 21 6.91 21.06 22.01
CA GLY A 21 6.39 21.56 20.74
C GLY A 21 5.02 20.98 20.38
N PHE A 22 4.86 19.65 20.49
CA PHE A 22 3.57 18.98 20.28
C PHE A 22 2.51 19.42 21.31
N PHE A 23 2.90 19.61 22.57
CA PHE A 23 1.99 20.07 23.61
C PHE A 23 1.48 21.49 23.34
N LEU A 24 2.35 22.39 22.85
CA LEU A 24 1.96 23.75 22.47
C LEU A 24 0.98 23.75 21.29
N VAL A 25 1.23 22.93 20.27
CA VAL A 25 0.29 22.75 19.16
C VAL A 25 -1.05 22.23 19.69
N LYS A 26 -1.04 21.28 20.63
CA LYS A 26 -2.27 20.77 21.23
C LYS A 26 -3.07 21.85 21.96
N ILE A 27 -2.44 22.70 22.76
CA ILE A 27 -3.11 23.83 23.43
C ILE A 27 -3.80 24.74 22.39
N LEU A 28 -3.12 25.01 21.27
CA LEU A 28 -3.67 25.81 20.17
C LEU A 28 -4.91 25.17 19.53
N PHE A 29 -4.98 23.84 19.48
CA PHE A 29 -6.13 23.10 18.97
C PHE A 29 -7.28 22.99 19.98
N ASP A 30 -6.99 22.66 21.24
CA ASP A 30 -8.00 22.31 22.25
C ASP A 30 -8.51 23.53 23.01
N ASP A 31 -7.62 24.45 23.43
CA ASP A 31 -7.94 25.48 24.42
C ASP A 31 -8.19 26.87 23.81
N VAL A 32 -7.68 27.15 22.61
CA VAL A 32 -7.84 28.47 21.97
C VAL A 32 -9.21 28.57 21.29
N ALA A 33 -9.93 29.66 21.53
CA ALA A 33 -11.24 29.92 20.91
C ALA A 33 -11.15 30.02 19.37
N ALA A 34 -12.24 29.69 18.67
CA ALA A 34 -12.29 29.74 17.22
C ALA A 34 -12.13 31.18 16.70
N SER A 35 -10.98 31.47 16.09
CA SER A 35 -10.63 32.77 15.51
C SER A 35 -9.79 32.59 14.23
N TRP A 36 -9.64 33.67 13.47
CA TRP A 36 -8.74 33.69 12.31
C TRP A 36 -7.27 33.43 12.72
N SER A 37 -6.83 33.99 13.86
CA SER A 37 -5.48 33.76 14.40
C SER A 37 -5.26 32.30 14.81
N ARG A 38 -6.26 31.64 15.42
CA ARG A 38 -6.21 30.19 15.70
C ARG A 38 -6.10 29.40 14.40
N SER A 39 -6.85 29.78 13.38
CA SER A 39 -6.84 29.08 12.09
C SER A 39 -5.49 29.20 11.40
N ILE A 40 -4.87 30.38 11.43
CA ILE A 40 -3.50 30.59 10.95
C ILE A 40 -2.51 29.76 11.79
N GLY A 41 -2.61 29.80 13.12
CA GLY A 41 -1.71 29.06 13.98
C GLY A 41 -1.81 27.55 13.77
N ILE A 42 -3.03 27.02 13.58
CA ILE A 42 -3.26 25.62 13.19
C ILE A 42 -2.61 25.32 11.84
N ALA A 43 -2.78 26.19 10.85
CA ALA A 43 -2.19 26.01 9.53
C ALA A 43 -0.65 26.04 9.55
N LEU A 44 -0.04 26.86 10.41
CA LEU A 44 1.40 26.96 10.59
C LEU A 44 1.99 25.91 11.54
N SER A 45 1.15 25.15 12.27
CA SER A 45 1.60 24.17 13.25
C SER A 45 2.57 23.11 12.71
N PRO A 46 2.46 22.60 11.46
CA PRO A 46 3.44 21.65 10.93
C PRO A 46 4.82 22.29 10.72
N LEU A 47 4.86 23.54 10.25
CA LEU A 47 6.12 24.29 10.07
C LEU A 47 6.75 24.61 11.43
N PHE A 48 5.94 24.95 12.42
CA PHE A 48 6.40 25.14 13.79
C PHE A 48 7.03 23.87 14.36
N ILE A 49 6.40 22.71 14.19
CA ILE A 49 6.97 21.43 14.65
C ILE A 49 8.28 21.12 13.93
N LEU A 50 8.34 21.29 12.61
CA LEU A 50 9.59 21.09 11.84
C LEU A 50 10.70 22.03 12.32
N PHE A 51 10.37 23.29 12.62
CA PHE A 51 11.30 24.25 13.18
C PHE A 51 11.81 23.82 14.56
N ILE A 52 10.92 23.41 15.46
CA ILE A 52 11.31 22.92 16.80
C ILE A 52 12.20 21.68 16.68
N VAL A 53 11.85 20.73 15.81
CA VAL A 53 12.68 19.52 15.58
C VAL A 53 14.05 19.91 15.02
N GLY A 54 14.11 20.76 14.00
CA GLY A 54 15.36 21.22 13.41
C GLY A 54 16.26 21.95 14.41
N MET A 55 15.70 22.89 15.19
CA MET A 55 16.41 23.61 16.25
C MET A 55 16.91 22.65 17.34
N THR A 56 16.09 21.66 17.71
CA THR A 56 16.46 20.67 18.72
C THR A 56 17.62 19.80 18.24
N LEU A 57 17.60 19.37 16.98
CA LEU A 57 18.68 18.61 16.37
C LEU A 57 19.97 19.42 16.23
N ASP A 58 19.86 20.69 15.83
CA ASP A 58 21.02 21.59 15.76
C ASP A 58 21.67 21.79 17.14
N ASN A 59 20.87 22.00 18.19
CA ASN A 59 21.36 22.08 19.56
C ASN A 59 21.96 20.77 20.07
N LEU A 60 21.38 19.62 19.70
CA LEU A 60 21.90 18.29 20.02
C LEU A 60 23.31 18.10 19.46
N PHE A 61 23.50 18.38 18.16
CA PHE A 61 24.79 18.18 17.51
C PHE A 61 25.84 19.20 17.95
N LYS A 62 25.46 20.47 18.20
CA LYS A 62 26.34 21.45 18.87
C LYS A 62 26.76 21.00 20.26
N GLY A 63 25.84 20.41 21.01
CA GLY A 63 26.09 19.89 22.35
C GLY A 63 26.97 18.64 22.39
N LEU A 64 27.03 17.91 21.27
CA LEU A 64 27.89 16.74 21.06
C LEU A 64 29.22 17.08 20.39
N ASP A 65 29.42 18.32 19.96
CA ASP A 65 30.56 18.77 19.16
C ASP A 65 30.75 17.96 17.86
N ASP A 66 29.62 17.72 17.18
CA ASP A 66 29.54 16.89 15.97
C ASP A 66 28.71 17.59 14.88
N ASP A 67 28.83 17.16 13.63
CA ASP A 67 28.10 17.73 12.48
C ASP A 67 27.21 16.69 11.79
N ALA A 68 26.02 17.10 11.38
CA ALA A 68 25.08 16.25 10.65
C ALA A 68 24.67 16.91 9.33
N ARG A 69 24.95 16.22 8.22
CA ARG A 69 24.69 16.71 6.86
C ARG A 69 23.50 15.97 6.24
N ILE A 70 22.34 16.62 6.25
CA ILE A 70 21.12 16.08 5.66
C ILE A 70 21.06 16.47 4.19
N THR A 71 21.11 15.51 3.27
CA THR A 71 20.94 15.77 1.83
C THR A 71 19.56 15.34 1.37
N LEU A 72 18.76 16.30 0.92
CA LEU A 72 17.41 16.12 0.40
C LEU A 72 17.41 16.25 -1.12
N ASP A 73 17.20 15.12 -1.80
CA ASP A 73 17.05 15.06 -3.27
C ASP A 73 15.56 15.09 -3.62
N LEU A 74 15.11 16.15 -4.29
CA LEU A 74 13.69 16.39 -4.57
C LEU A 74 13.06 15.28 -5.42
N ILE A 75 13.76 14.83 -6.47
CA ILE A 75 13.27 13.77 -7.36
C ILE A 75 13.32 12.41 -6.68
N SER A 76 14.38 12.12 -5.92
CA SER A 76 14.48 10.88 -5.14
C SER A 76 13.35 10.77 -4.10
N ILE A 77 13.05 11.86 -3.39
CA ILE A 77 11.95 11.90 -2.41
C ILE A 77 10.61 11.72 -3.13
N SER A 78 10.40 12.37 -4.27
CA SER A 78 9.13 12.29 -5.02
C SER A 78 8.88 10.88 -5.58
N THR A 79 9.89 10.27 -6.22
CA THR A 79 9.79 8.91 -6.77
C THR A 79 9.67 7.85 -5.68
N SER A 80 10.41 8.01 -4.56
CA SER A 80 10.27 7.16 -3.37
C SER A 80 8.89 7.31 -2.73
N THR A 81 8.36 8.53 -2.67
CA THR A 81 7.00 8.81 -2.18
C THR A 81 5.98 8.01 -3.00
N LEU A 82 6.05 8.06 -4.34
CA LEU A 82 5.13 7.32 -5.20
C LEU A 82 5.23 5.79 -5.01
N THR A 83 6.45 5.28 -4.86
CA THR A 83 6.72 3.84 -4.66
C THR A 83 6.12 3.35 -3.33
N TRP A 84 6.37 4.05 -2.23
CA TRP A 84 5.82 3.67 -0.92
C TRP A 84 4.32 3.92 -0.81
N SER A 85 3.83 5.02 -1.39
CA SER A 85 2.40 5.35 -1.43
C SER A 85 1.63 4.25 -2.15
N SER A 86 2.07 3.83 -3.34
CA SER A 86 1.42 2.76 -4.11
C SER A 86 1.46 1.41 -3.39
N THR A 87 2.58 1.06 -2.76
CA THR A 87 2.72 -0.16 -1.95
C THR A 87 1.67 -0.22 -0.85
N TYR A 88 1.60 0.82 -0.02
CA TYR A 88 0.65 0.84 1.09
C TYR A 88 -0.80 1.04 0.62
N LEU A 89 -1.01 1.76 -0.50
CA LEU A 89 -2.31 2.02 -1.11
C LEU A 89 -2.98 0.72 -1.58
N ALA A 90 -2.22 -0.24 -2.13
CA ALA A 90 -2.75 -1.52 -2.61
C ALA A 90 -3.43 -2.33 -1.49
N ILE A 91 -2.86 -2.32 -0.28
CA ILE A 91 -3.45 -2.94 0.91
C ILE A 91 -4.55 -2.05 1.49
N ALA A 92 -4.30 -0.74 1.60
CA ALA A 92 -5.22 0.21 2.23
C ALA A 92 -6.55 0.33 1.48
N VAL A 93 -6.55 0.28 0.15
CA VAL A 93 -7.78 0.29 -0.68
C VAL A 93 -8.59 -0.98 -0.49
N GLY A 94 -7.93 -2.15 -0.42
CA GLY A 94 -8.59 -3.42 -0.13
C GLY A 94 -9.25 -3.42 1.25
N LEU A 95 -8.52 -2.97 2.27
CA LEU A 95 -9.05 -2.77 3.62
C LEU A 95 -10.20 -1.74 3.66
N THR A 96 -10.10 -0.66 2.90
CA THR A 96 -11.14 0.38 2.83
C THR A 96 -12.43 -0.16 2.22
N LEU A 97 -12.32 -0.96 1.16
CA LEU A 97 -13.46 -1.57 0.50
C LEU A 97 -14.16 -2.59 1.40
N THR A 98 -13.38 -3.47 2.04
CA THR A 98 -13.90 -4.44 3.02
C THR A 98 -14.55 -3.75 4.20
N TYR A 99 -13.93 -2.71 4.76
CA TYR A 99 -14.52 -1.96 5.88
C TYR A 99 -15.83 -1.27 5.47
N LYS A 100 -15.86 -0.64 4.29
CA LYS A 100 -17.04 0.07 3.79
C LYS A 100 -18.25 -0.84 3.65
N VAL A 101 -18.06 -2.07 3.14
CA VAL A 101 -19.16 -3.00 2.84
C VAL A 101 -19.44 -3.95 4.01
N GLN A 102 -18.41 -4.41 4.73
CA GLN A 102 -18.51 -5.47 5.74
C GLN A 102 -18.38 -4.96 7.20
N ARG A 103 -17.95 -3.70 7.42
CA ARG A 103 -17.89 -3.03 8.74
C ARG A 103 -16.95 -3.66 9.78
N TYR A 104 -15.85 -4.27 9.36
CA TYR A 104 -14.75 -4.68 10.25
C TYR A 104 -13.39 -4.53 9.56
N GLY A 105 -12.31 -4.45 10.35
CA GLY A 105 -10.93 -4.47 9.83
C GLY A 105 -10.49 -5.89 9.48
N ASN A 106 -10.20 -6.16 8.21
CA ASN A 106 -9.76 -7.48 7.74
C ASN A 106 -8.21 -7.61 7.79
N PHE A 107 -7.66 -8.13 8.88
CA PHE A 107 -6.21 -8.34 9.02
C PHE A 107 -5.62 -9.34 8.00
N ALA A 108 -6.44 -10.20 7.38
CA ALA A 108 -5.97 -11.11 6.32
C ALA A 108 -5.65 -10.39 5.00
N GLN A 109 -5.95 -9.09 4.88
CA GLN A 109 -5.73 -8.35 3.63
C GLN A 109 -4.26 -8.31 3.20
N SER A 110 -3.32 -8.22 4.14
CA SER A 110 -1.90 -8.30 3.80
C SER A 110 -1.49 -9.69 3.34
N GLU A 111 -2.14 -10.75 3.79
CA GLU A 111 -1.80 -12.10 3.33
C GLU A 111 -2.33 -12.35 1.91
N LEU A 112 -3.39 -11.64 1.49
CA LEU A 112 -3.81 -11.58 0.08
C LEU A 112 -2.73 -10.89 -0.77
N PHE A 113 -2.08 -9.85 -0.23
CA PHE A 113 -0.89 -9.23 -0.84
C PHE A 113 0.29 -10.20 -0.89
N MET A 114 0.60 -10.92 0.20
CA MET A 114 1.62 -11.98 0.22
C MET A 114 1.34 -13.05 -0.85
N MET A 115 0.09 -13.53 -0.97
CA MET A 115 -0.26 -14.50 -2.00
C MET A 115 0.04 -13.98 -3.41
N GLY A 116 -0.16 -12.69 -3.67
CA GLY A 116 0.28 -12.06 -4.92
C GLY A 116 1.78 -12.17 -5.17
N MET A 117 2.59 -11.94 -4.13
CA MET A 117 4.06 -12.04 -4.19
C MET A 117 4.53 -13.46 -4.47
N TYR A 118 3.84 -14.47 -3.94
CA TYR A 118 4.19 -15.88 -4.19
C TYR A 118 3.57 -16.43 -5.47
N LEU A 119 2.44 -15.88 -5.92
CA LEU A 119 1.88 -16.21 -7.23
C LEU A 119 2.81 -15.78 -8.35
N SER A 120 3.50 -14.64 -8.23
CA SER A 120 4.51 -14.28 -9.22
C SER A 120 5.65 -15.31 -9.30
N MET A 121 6.08 -15.89 -8.17
CA MET A 121 7.05 -17.00 -8.17
C MET A 121 6.50 -18.28 -8.81
N VAL A 122 5.23 -18.60 -8.55
CA VAL A 122 4.57 -19.77 -9.17
C VAL A 122 4.50 -19.61 -10.69
N MET A 123 4.22 -18.41 -11.18
CA MET A 123 4.19 -18.11 -12.61
C MET A 123 5.57 -18.28 -13.24
N VAL A 124 6.63 -17.75 -12.60
CA VAL A 124 8.03 -17.95 -13.05
C VAL A 124 8.40 -19.43 -13.16
N TRP A 125 7.98 -20.25 -12.21
CA TRP A 125 8.28 -21.69 -12.20
C TRP A 125 7.35 -22.54 -13.07
N SER A 126 6.44 -21.92 -13.81
CA SER A 126 5.61 -22.66 -14.76
C SER A 126 6.38 -22.92 -16.06
N ASP A 127 6.22 -24.11 -16.64
CA ASP A 127 6.93 -24.51 -17.87
C ASP A 127 6.72 -23.54 -19.04
N TYR A 128 5.58 -22.85 -19.08
CA TYR A 128 5.25 -21.87 -20.12
C TYR A 128 6.05 -20.57 -19.99
N PHE A 129 6.28 -20.08 -18.76
CA PHE A 129 6.93 -18.81 -18.52
C PHE A 129 8.41 -18.93 -18.11
N PHE A 130 8.85 -20.12 -17.70
CA PHE A 130 10.24 -20.39 -17.32
C PHE A 130 11.24 -19.98 -18.42
N PRO A 131 11.00 -20.24 -19.73
CA PRO A 131 11.92 -19.81 -20.78
C PRO A 131 12.07 -18.28 -20.90
N LEU A 132 11.04 -17.52 -20.53
CA LEU A 132 11.07 -16.05 -20.55
C LEU A 132 11.82 -15.49 -19.34
N TYR A 133 11.80 -16.20 -18.21
CA TYR A 133 12.55 -15.84 -17.02
C TYR A 133 14.07 -16.07 -17.19
N ASP A 134 14.45 -17.17 -17.84
CA ASP A 134 15.84 -17.57 -18.09
C ASP A 134 16.39 -16.99 -19.41
N ALA A 135 15.69 -16.01 -19.99
CA ALA A 135 16.12 -15.36 -21.22
C ALA A 135 17.47 -14.63 -21.02
N PRO A 136 18.34 -14.61 -22.05
CA PRO A 136 19.61 -13.90 -21.99
C PRO A 136 19.38 -12.39 -21.90
N ARG A 137 20.34 -11.68 -21.30
CA ARG A 137 20.31 -10.22 -21.22
C ARG A 137 20.59 -9.61 -22.58
N ASP A 138 19.54 -9.20 -23.28
CA ASP A 138 19.60 -8.59 -24.61
C ASP A 138 19.23 -7.09 -24.60
N GLY A 139 18.78 -6.57 -23.45
CA GLY A 139 18.42 -5.17 -23.25
C GLY A 139 16.97 -4.85 -23.60
N THR A 140 16.19 -5.85 -24.03
CA THR A 140 14.76 -5.70 -24.31
C THR A 140 13.93 -6.15 -23.11
N LEU A 141 12.88 -5.40 -22.76
CA LEU A 141 12.05 -5.75 -21.62
C LEU A 141 10.92 -6.69 -22.04
N ALA A 142 10.95 -7.93 -21.55
CA ALA A 142 9.82 -8.84 -21.67
C ALA A 142 8.67 -8.45 -20.71
N TRP A 143 7.55 -7.97 -21.28
CA TRP A 143 6.37 -7.55 -20.52
C TRP A 143 5.34 -8.67 -20.27
N SER A 144 5.40 -9.74 -21.05
CA SER A 144 4.38 -10.80 -21.06
C SER A 144 4.22 -11.48 -19.70
N LEU A 145 5.30 -11.94 -19.08
CA LEU A 145 5.28 -12.56 -17.76
C LEU A 145 4.75 -11.58 -16.69
N LEU A 146 5.15 -10.32 -16.75
CA LEU A 146 4.65 -9.29 -15.85
C LEU A 146 3.13 -9.08 -15.98
N LEU A 147 2.62 -8.95 -17.20
CA LEU A 147 1.18 -8.73 -17.44
C LEU A 147 0.34 -9.92 -16.98
N TRP A 148 0.78 -11.15 -17.31
CA TRP A 148 0.07 -12.36 -16.89
C TRP A 148 0.14 -12.60 -15.39
N THR A 149 1.28 -12.30 -14.74
CA THR A 149 1.41 -12.41 -13.28
C THR A 149 0.48 -11.43 -12.56
N VAL A 150 0.40 -10.18 -13.03
CA VAL A 150 -0.52 -9.16 -12.51
C VAL A 150 -1.98 -9.60 -12.62
N LEU A 151 -2.38 -10.10 -13.79
CA LEU A 151 -3.74 -10.57 -14.04
C LEU A 151 -4.06 -11.80 -13.20
N ALA A 152 -3.17 -12.79 -13.19
CA ALA A 152 -3.33 -14.02 -12.41
C ALA A 152 -3.39 -13.70 -10.90
N ALA A 153 -2.55 -12.79 -10.41
CA ALA A 153 -2.58 -12.35 -9.03
C ALA A 153 -3.91 -11.70 -8.68
N PHE A 154 -4.45 -10.81 -9.52
CA PHE A 154 -5.76 -10.20 -9.28
C PHE A 154 -6.89 -11.25 -9.22
N VAL A 155 -6.93 -12.16 -10.19
CA VAL A 155 -8.01 -13.16 -10.29
C VAL A 155 -7.91 -14.20 -9.16
N LEU A 156 -6.74 -14.81 -8.97
CA LEU A 156 -6.56 -15.92 -8.02
C LEU A 156 -6.66 -15.45 -6.57
N THR A 157 -6.10 -14.29 -6.22
CA THR A 157 -6.29 -13.73 -4.87
C THR A 157 -7.71 -13.25 -4.67
N GLY A 158 -8.37 -12.72 -5.70
CA GLY A 158 -9.81 -12.43 -5.69
C GLY A 158 -10.65 -13.67 -5.35
N ILE A 159 -10.38 -14.80 -6.02
CA ILE A 159 -11.05 -16.08 -5.73
C ILE A 159 -10.75 -16.54 -4.31
N ALA A 160 -9.49 -16.46 -3.86
CA ALA A 160 -9.13 -16.78 -2.48
C ALA A 160 -9.92 -15.92 -1.47
N GLY A 161 -10.12 -14.63 -1.76
CA GLY A 161 -10.95 -13.73 -0.97
C GLY A 161 -12.41 -14.20 -0.86
N ILE A 162 -13.01 -14.68 -1.96
CA ILE A 162 -14.36 -15.26 -1.95
C ILE A 162 -14.41 -16.52 -1.08
N ILE A 163 -13.43 -17.42 -1.24
CA ILE A 163 -13.37 -18.68 -0.49
C ILE A 163 -13.28 -18.40 1.02
N ILE A 164 -12.40 -17.48 1.42
CA ILE A 164 -12.23 -17.07 2.81
C ILE A 164 -13.54 -16.47 3.36
N ASP A 165 -14.16 -15.57 2.59
CA ASP A 165 -15.42 -14.95 2.99
C ASP A 165 -16.52 -16.00 3.23
N ARG A 166 -16.61 -17.00 2.33
CA ARG A 166 -17.60 -18.08 2.40
C ARG A 166 -17.38 -19.02 3.59
N LEU A 167 -16.14 -19.46 3.79
CA LEU A 167 -15.80 -20.47 4.78
C LEU A 167 -15.76 -19.90 6.20
N VAL A 168 -15.29 -18.66 6.35
CA VAL A 168 -15.03 -18.06 7.66
C VAL A 168 -16.04 -16.96 7.94
N TYR A 169 -16.01 -15.87 7.18
CA TYR A 169 -16.68 -14.63 7.56
C TYR A 169 -18.20 -14.68 7.46
N ARG A 170 -18.75 -15.41 6.49
CA ARG A 170 -20.20 -15.62 6.31
C ARG A 170 -20.85 -16.15 7.58
N GLY A 171 -20.21 -17.13 8.23
CA GLY A 171 -20.74 -17.76 9.44
C GLY A 171 -20.85 -16.77 10.61
N PHE A 172 -19.85 -15.90 10.77
CA PHE A 172 -19.83 -14.84 11.77
C PHE A 172 -20.87 -13.76 11.48
N ARG A 173 -21.00 -13.33 10.22
CA ARG A 173 -22.02 -12.34 9.82
C ARG A 173 -23.45 -12.82 10.05
N LYS A 174 -23.75 -14.07 9.71
CA LYS A 174 -25.09 -14.67 9.94
C LYS A 174 -25.46 -14.79 11.42
N LYS A 175 -24.46 -14.77 12.30
CA LYS A 175 -24.64 -14.78 13.76
C LYS A 175 -24.59 -13.38 14.38
N GLU A 176 -24.54 -12.32 13.56
CA GLU A 176 -24.48 -10.92 14.00
C GLU A 176 -23.38 -10.68 15.04
N THR A 177 -22.23 -11.35 14.88
CA THR A 177 -21.12 -11.21 15.82
C THR A 177 -20.55 -9.79 15.77
N LYS A 178 -20.11 -9.29 16.92
CA LYS A 178 -19.50 -7.97 17.01
C LYS A 178 -18.29 -7.85 16.05
N PRO A 179 -18.02 -6.68 15.44
CA PRO A 179 -16.91 -6.47 14.51
C PRO A 179 -15.54 -6.89 15.06
N GLN A 180 -15.33 -6.79 16.37
CA GLN A 180 -14.06 -7.19 17.00
C GLN A 180 -13.78 -8.69 16.85
N VAL A 181 -14.82 -9.53 16.95
CA VAL A 181 -14.71 -10.98 16.78
C VAL A 181 -14.35 -11.32 15.34
N MET A 182 -14.97 -10.62 14.37
CA MET A 182 -14.63 -10.77 12.95
C MET A 182 -13.19 -10.36 12.67
N MET A 183 -12.73 -9.29 13.32
CA MET A 183 -11.36 -8.81 13.22
C MET A 183 -10.35 -9.83 13.78
N ILE A 184 -10.62 -10.45 14.94
CA ILE A 184 -9.80 -11.55 15.48
C ILE A 184 -9.82 -12.78 14.56
N ALA A 185 -10.98 -13.14 14.02
CA ALA A 185 -11.09 -14.25 13.07
C ALA A 185 -10.23 -14.01 11.82
N SER A 186 -10.19 -12.77 11.31
CA SER A 186 -9.34 -12.41 10.17
C SER A 186 -7.85 -12.52 10.43
N LEU A 187 -7.39 -12.23 11.66
CA LEU A 187 -6.00 -12.48 12.06
C LEU A 187 -5.70 -13.99 12.08
N GLY A 188 -6.64 -14.81 12.52
CA GLY A 188 -6.52 -16.28 12.46
C GLY A 188 -6.38 -16.78 11.02
N VAL A 189 -7.20 -16.28 10.09
CA VAL A 189 -7.07 -16.57 8.66
C VAL A 189 -5.70 -16.13 8.14
N ALA A 190 -5.23 -14.95 8.54
CA ALA A 190 -3.93 -14.44 8.13
C ALA A 190 -2.79 -15.42 8.52
N LEU A 191 -2.79 -15.89 9.77
CA LEU A 191 -1.79 -16.84 10.26
C LEU A 191 -1.85 -18.18 9.52
N ILE A 192 -3.05 -18.66 9.18
CA ILE A 192 -3.22 -19.90 8.39
C ILE A 192 -2.64 -19.73 6.98
N LEU A 193 -2.98 -18.64 6.28
CA LEU A 193 -2.47 -18.38 4.94
C LEU A 193 -0.94 -18.28 4.94
N ARG A 194 -0.38 -17.55 5.90
CA ARG A 194 1.07 -17.43 6.06
C ARG A 194 1.73 -18.77 6.34
N ALA A 195 1.15 -19.59 7.22
CA ALA A 195 1.67 -20.91 7.52
C ALA A 195 1.66 -21.83 6.29
N ILE A 196 0.60 -21.79 5.47
CA ILE A 196 0.53 -22.55 4.22
C ILE A 196 1.65 -22.13 3.26
N VAL A 197 1.88 -20.83 3.10
CA VAL A 197 2.97 -20.31 2.25
C VAL A 197 4.33 -20.70 2.82
N TYR A 198 4.52 -20.62 4.13
CA TYR A 198 5.75 -21.03 4.80
C TYR A 198 6.05 -22.52 4.59
N LEU A 199 5.03 -23.39 4.69
CA LEU A 199 5.16 -24.82 4.43
C LEU A 199 5.52 -25.11 2.97
N ARG A 200 4.99 -24.33 2.02
CA ARG A 200 5.23 -24.57 0.58
C ARG A 200 6.55 -23.99 0.07
N PHE A 201 6.92 -22.79 0.50
CA PHE A 201 8.03 -22.01 -0.07
C PHE A 201 9.20 -21.80 0.90
N GLY A 202 9.03 -22.13 2.18
CA GLY A 202 10.04 -21.94 3.22
C GLY A 202 10.19 -20.49 3.69
N ALA A 203 11.13 -20.28 4.61
CA ALA A 203 11.45 -18.98 5.21
C ALA A 203 12.43 -18.14 4.37
N GLY A 204 12.97 -18.71 3.29
CA GLY A 204 14.00 -18.07 2.48
C GLY A 204 13.45 -16.84 1.77
N LYS A 205 14.27 -15.79 1.67
CA LYS A 205 13.93 -14.60 0.90
C LYS A 205 13.96 -14.93 -0.59
N LYS A 206 12.88 -14.59 -1.30
CA LYS A 206 12.71 -14.73 -2.75
C LYS A 206 12.59 -13.35 -3.41
N MET A 207 12.73 -13.31 -4.72
CA MET A 207 12.55 -12.11 -5.52
C MET A 207 11.94 -12.52 -6.85
N PHE A 208 10.99 -11.72 -7.32
CA PHE A 208 10.39 -11.91 -8.63
C PHE A 208 11.13 -11.04 -9.64
N GLU A 209 11.63 -11.65 -10.70
CA GLU A 209 12.28 -10.97 -11.82
C GLU A 209 11.56 -11.53 -13.05
N PRO A 210 10.78 -10.73 -13.80
CA PRO A 210 10.07 -11.27 -14.97
C PRO A 210 11.03 -11.77 -16.05
N ASP A 211 12.19 -11.13 -16.13
CA ASP A 211 13.29 -11.42 -17.06
C ASP A 211 14.56 -10.74 -16.51
N ALA A 212 15.74 -11.23 -16.88
CA ALA A 212 17.04 -10.82 -16.37
C ALA A 212 17.35 -9.34 -16.65
N ASP A 213 16.77 -8.76 -17.70
CA ASP A 213 16.98 -7.36 -18.09
C ASP A 213 16.25 -6.37 -17.19
N TRP A 214 15.20 -6.77 -16.47
CA TRP A 214 14.49 -5.87 -15.55
C TRP A 214 15.36 -5.26 -14.43
N ARG A 215 16.57 -5.78 -14.22
CA ARG A 215 17.48 -5.38 -13.15
C ARG A 215 18.84 -4.90 -13.63
N VAL A 216 19.05 -4.70 -14.93
CA VAL A 216 20.28 -4.06 -15.39
C VAL A 216 20.29 -2.59 -14.93
N PRO A 217 21.39 -2.09 -14.34
CA PRO A 217 21.48 -0.71 -13.85
C PRO A 217 21.28 0.37 -14.92
N THR A 218 21.43 0.01 -16.20
CA THR A 218 21.25 0.89 -17.36
C THR A 218 19.78 1.17 -17.66
N LEU A 219 18.84 0.30 -17.26
CA LEU A 219 17.40 0.47 -17.51
C LEU A 219 16.74 1.30 -16.41
N ARG A 220 16.98 2.60 -16.47
CA ARG A 220 16.46 3.61 -15.53
C ARG A 220 16.16 4.91 -16.27
N TRP A 221 15.27 5.71 -15.70
CA TRP A 221 15.11 7.11 -16.10
C TRP A 221 16.11 7.94 -15.30
N ASP A 222 17.03 8.62 -15.99
CA ASP A 222 17.93 9.59 -15.36
C ASP A 222 17.25 10.97 -15.39
N ILE A 223 16.66 11.33 -14.25
CA ILE A 223 15.84 12.53 -14.13
C ILE A 223 16.66 13.64 -13.47
N PRO A 224 16.83 14.81 -14.12
CA PRO A 224 17.42 16.00 -13.52
C PRO A 224 16.84 16.35 -12.14
N THR A 225 17.70 16.60 -11.15
CA THR A 225 17.29 16.86 -9.76
C THR A 225 17.98 18.08 -9.16
N GLN A 226 17.35 18.62 -8.13
CA GLN A 226 17.91 19.62 -7.23
C GLN A 226 18.10 19.00 -5.86
N LYS A 227 19.28 19.24 -5.26
CA LYS A 227 19.66 18.73 -3.95
C LYS A 227 19.78 19.88 -2.97
N LEU A 228 19.09 19.76 -1.84
CA LEU A 228 19.21 20.66 -0.71
C LEU A 228 19.99 19.97 0.40
N ARG A 229 21.15 20.50 0.76
CA ARG A 229 21.94 20.05 1.90
C ARG A 229 21.71 20.98 3.08
N LEU A 230 21.37 20.40 4.23
CA LEU A 230 21.23 21.08 5.51
C LEU A 230 22.36 20.63 6.43
N ASN A 231 23.19 21.55 6.88
CA ASN A 231 24.30 21.28 7.79
C ASN A 231 23.89 21.71 9.20
N LEU A 232 23.71 20.75 10.10
CA LEU A 232 23.32 20.96 11.50
C LEU A 232 24.51 20.70 12.43
N GLY A 233 24.55 21.36 13.57
CA GLY A 233 25.55 21.09 14.61
C GLY A 233 26.72 22.08 14.61
N ASN A 234 27.93 21.55 14.85
CA ASN A 234 29.15 22.33 14.71
C ASN A 234 29.37 22.66 13.22
N ARG A 235 29.57 23.94 12.93
CA ARG A 235 29.73 24.48 11.57
C ARG A 235 31.09 25.16 11.36
N ASP A 236 31.88 25.22 12.42
CA ASP A 236 33.20 25.81 12.40
C ASP A 236 34.17 24.80 11.79
N LEU A 237 34.97 25.23 10.81
CA LEU A 237 35.99 24.38 10.19
C LEU A 237 37.28 24.46 11.00
N GLU A 238 38.00 23.34 11.11
CA GLU A 238 39.35 23.33 11.68
C GLU A 238 40.32 24.13 10.79
N GLU A 239 41.35 24.72 11.40
CA GLU A 239 42.32 25.56 10.71
C GLU A 239 43.00 24.81 9.55
N GLY A 240 42.74 25.23 8.31
CA GLY A 240 43.25 24.61 7.07
C GLY A 240 42.31 23.63 6.38
N GLN A 241 41.13 23.34 6.94
CA GLN A 241 40.07 22.62 6.23
C GLN A 241 39.19 23.60 5.45
N THR A 242 38.70 23.17 4.29
CA THR A 242 37.80 23.98 3.46
C THR A 242 36.53 23.23 3.11
N TYR A 243 35.41 23.95 3.08
CA TYR A 243 34.11 23.38 2.72
C TYR A 243 33.85 23.53 1.23
N THR A 244 33.62 22.41 0.56
CA THR A 244 33.21 22.38 -0.85
C THR A 244 31.69 22.56 -0.95
N HIS A 245 31.26 23.72 -1.46
CA HIS A 245 29.87 23.95 -1.80
C HIS A 245 29.40 22.99 -2.90
N GLY A 246 28.11 22.66 -2.88
CA GLY A 246 27.51 21.91 -4.00
C GLY A 246 27.59 22.75 -5.29
N PRO A 247 28.15 22.24 -6.39
CA PRO A 247 28.29 23.04 -7.60
C PRO A 247 26.93 23.37 -8.22
N THR A 248 26.74 24.62 -8.63
CA THR A 248 25.61 25.05 -9.47
C THR A 248 26.07 25.07 -10.93
N ILE A 249 25.22 24.62 -11.85
CA ILE A 249 25.54 24.63 -13.28
C ILE A 249 25.89 26.06 -13.71
N GLY A 250 27.13 26.25 -14.18
CA GLY A 250 27.63 27.54 -14.68
C GLY A 250 28.21 28.50 -13.64
N GLU A 251 28.08 28.23 -12.34
CA GLU A 251 28.68 29.02 -11.25
C GLU A 251 29.78 28.21 -10.57
N CYS A 252 30.99 28.22 -11.16
CA CYS A 252 32.16 27.56 -10.58
C CYS A 252 33.43 28.39 -10.75
N THR A 253 34.38 28.17 -9.85
CA THR A 253 35.69 28.83 -9.89
C THR A 253 36.63 28.07 -10.82
N GLU A 254 37.29 28.78 -11.73
CA GLU A 254 38.29 28.21 -12.63
C GLU A 254 39.65 28.17 -11.93
N ILE A 255 40.19 26.96 -11.71
CA ILE A 255 41.50 26.73 -11.08
C ILE A 255 42.31 25.84 -12.03
N ASP A 256 43.49 26.30 -12.47
CA ASP A 256 44.38 25.59 -13.41
C ASP A 256 43.68 25.11 -14.71
N GLY A 257 42.71 25.88 -15.21
CA GLY A 257 41.95 25.55 -16.43
C GLY A 257 40.86 24.48 -16.25
N ALA A 258 40.59 24.04 -15.01
CA ALA A 258 39.49 23.16 -14.66
C ALA A 258 38.45 23.90 -13.80
N LEU A 259 37.16 23.75 -14.15
CA LEU A 259 36.05 24.24 -13.34
C LEU A 259 35.91 23.38 -12.07
N GLN A 260 36.11 23.99 -10.91
CA GLN A 260 35.98 23.32 -9.61
C GLN A 260 34.90 23.97 -8.74
N PRO A 261 34.28 23.21 -7.81
CA PRO A 261 33.26 23.75 -6.93
C PRO A 261 33.84 24.84 -6.00
N GLU A 262 33.01 25.82 -5.63
CA GLU A 262 33.43 26.93 -4.76
C GLU A 262 33.83 26.43 -3.36
N VAL A 263 34.96 26.94 -2.89
CA VAL A 263 35.61 26.55 -1.63
C VAL A 263 35.41 27.67 -0.62
N SER A 264 34.70 27.40 0.48
CA SER A 264 34.38 28.37 1.52
C SER A 264 35.08 28.05 2.84
N ASP A 265 35.41 29.10 3.59
CA ASP A 265 36.00 29.04 4.94
C ASP A 265 34.97 28.70 6.04
N SER A 266 33.67 28.58 5.71
CA SER A 266 32.63 28.19 6.67
C SER A 266 31.54 27.31 6.05
N THR A 267 30.95 26.43 6.86
CA THR A 267 29.84 25.59 6.40
C THR A 267 28.50 26.34 6.52
N PRO A 268 27.78 26.61 5.41
CA PRO A 268 26.49 27.28 5.47
C PRO A 268 25.41 26.35 6.08
N LEU A 269 24.37 26.93 6.69
CA LEU A 269 23.24 26.16 7.21
C LEU A 269 22.46 25.44 6.10
N PHE A 270 22.34 26.06 4.93
CA PHE A 270 21.64 25.53 3.76
C PHE A 270 22.52 25.72 2.51
N ASP A 271 22.57 24.69 1.68
CA ASP A 271 23.35 24.66 0.44
C ASP A 271 22.51 23.96 -0.64
N LEU A 272 22.15 24.69 -1.71
CA LEU A 272 21.28 24.20 -2.78
C LEU A 272 22.10 24.06 -4.05
N TYR A 273 22.07 22.89 -4.67
CA TYR A 273 22.87 22.61 -5.86
C TYR A 273 22.15 21.69 -6.84
N ASN A 274 22.51 21.81 -8.12
CA ASN A 274 21.90 21.09 -9.24
C ASN A 274 22.92 20.42 -10.17
N ALA A 275 24.22 20.62 -9.98
CA ALA A 275 25.26 19.89 -10.72
C ALA A 275 25.72 18.64 -9.94
N ALA A 276 26.36 17.70 -10.65
CA ALA A 276 26.84 16.45 -10.09
C ALA A 276 28.16 16.63 -9.31
N ASN A 277 29.16 15.78 -9.55
CA ASN A 277 30.48 15.93 -8.93
C ASN A 277 31.37 16.94 -9.70
N ASP A 278 30.96 17.32 -10.91
CA ASP A 278 31.58 18.34 -11.73
C ASP A 278 30.60 19.50 -11.95
N CYS A 279 31.13 20.65 -12.32
CA CYS A 279 30.37 21.89 -12.55
C CYS A 279 29.60 21.93 -13.87
N VAL A 280 29.64 20.81 -14.62
CA VAL A 280 29.19 20.74 -16.01
C VAL A 280 28.03 19.76 -16.16
N THR A 281 28.08 18.61 -15.48
CA THR A 281 27.00 17.62 -15.60
C THR A 281 25.88 17.90 -14.61
N GLU A 282 24.65 17.78 -15.09
CA GLU A 282 23.46 17.95 -14.25
C GLU A 282 23.34 16.79 -13.26
N ALA A 283 23.00 17.10 -12.01
CA ALA A 283 22.70 16.09 -11.02
C ALA A 283 21.46 15.31 -11.47
N THR A 284 21.61 14.02 -11.73
CA THR A 284 20.51 13.15 -12.09
C THR A 284 20.21 12.14 -10.97
N THR A 285 18.92 11.81 -10.82
CA THR A 285 18.46 10.72 -9.96
C THR A 285 18.01 9.58 -10.85
N GLY A 286 18.73 8.46 -10.79
CA GLY A 286 18.39 7.25 -11.55
C GLY A 286 17.17 6.53 -10.96
N TYR A 287 16.01 6.65 -11.61
CA TYR A 287 14.78 5.97 -11.24
C TYR A 287 14.56 4.72 -12.09
N ALA A 288 14.85 3.55 -11.51
CA ALA A 288 14.77 2.28 -12.22
C ALA A 288 13.34 1.93 -12.69
N TYR A 289 13.20 1.38 -13.89
CA TYR A 289 11.90 1.09 -14.51
C TYR A 289 11.03 0.14 -13.69
N TYR A 290 11.62 -0.89 -13.06
CA TYR A 290 10.89 -1.82 -12.19
C TYR A 290 10.27 -1.14 -10.96
N LYS A 291 10.87 -0.05 -10.45
CA LYS A 291 10.26 0.76 -9.38
C LYS A 291 9.10 1.60 -9.91
N GLY A 292 9.21 2.08 -11.15
CA GLY A 292 8.17 2.81 -11.89
C GLY A 292 6.89 2.03 -12.15
N ALA A 293 6.99 0.71 -12.37
CA ALA A 293 5.83 -0.15 -12.64
C ALA A 293 4.82 -0.17 -11.47
N MET A 294 5.29 -0.11 -10.22
CA MET A 294 4.46 -0.17 -9.02
C MET A 294 3.42 0.96 -8.92
N PRO A 295 3.81 2.26 -8.90
CA PRO A 295 2.83 3.34 -8.88
C PRO A 295 1.92 3.34 -10.11
N LEU A 296 2.44 3.03 -11.30
CA LEU A 296 1.65 3.00 -12.52
C LEU A 296 0.49 2.00 -12.43
N VAL A 297 0.77 0.75 -12.04
CA VAL A 297 -0.24 -0.31 -11.94
C VAL A 297 -1.23 -0.04 -10.80
N ILE A 298 -0.76 0.42 -9.64
CA ILE A 298 -1.66 0.62 -8.49
C ILE A 298 -2.54 1.86 -8.66
N PHE A 299 -1.99 3.02 -9.03
CA PHE A 299 -2.82 4.22 -9.18
C PHE A 299 -3.84 4.06 -10.32
N SER A 300 -3.46 3.40 -11.43
CA SER A 300 -4.40 3.07 -12.51
C SER A 300 -5.50 2.10 -12.05
N SER A 301 -5.16 1.05 -11.29
CA SER A 301 -6.13 0.12 -10.72
C SER A 301 -7.10 0.79 -9.76
N VAL A 302 -6.61 1.71 -8.91
CA VAL A 302 -7.45 2.48 -7.98
C VAL A 302 -8.31 3.49 -8.73
N LEU A 303 -7.81 4.12 -9.78
CA LEU A 303 -8.60 4.98 -10.65
C LEU A 303 -9.74 4.20 -11.32
N LEU A 304 -9.44 2.99 -11.84
CA LEU A 304 -10.44 2.09 -12.42
C LEU A 304 -11.47 1.66 -11.38
N LEU A 305 -11.03 1.36 -10.14
CA LEU A 305 -11.93 1.10 -9.02
C LEU A 305 -12.84 2.30 -8.74
N LEU A 306 -12.33 3.53 -8.72
CA LEU A 306 -13.14 4.73 -8.51
C LEU A 306 -14.18 4.92 -9.61
N ILE A 307 -13.81 4.68 -10.86
CA ILE A 307 -14.73 4.70 -11.99
C ILE A 307 -15.81 3.62 -11.79
N LEU A 308 -15.41 2.41 -11.41
CA LEU A 308 -16.32 1.31 -11.11
C LEU A 308 -17.33 1.70 -10.01
N LEU A 309 -16.85 2.23 -8.88
CA LEU A 309 -17.70 2.59 -7.73
C LEU A 309 -18.64 3.77 -8.02
N ARG A 310 -18.21 4.74 -8.83
CA ARG A 310 -18.99 5.96 -9.11
C ARG A 310 -19.92 5.84 -10.30
N LYS A 311 -19.48 5.20 -11.38
CA LYS A 311 -20.17 5.22 -12.69
C LYS A 311 -20.96 3.94 -13.00
N THR A 312 -20.65 2.81 -12.37
CA THR A 312 -21.30 1.53 -12.71
C THR A 312 -22.50 1.18 -11.82
N ARG A 313 -23.36 0.26 -12.31
CA ARG A 313 -24.50 -0.29 -11.55
C ARG A 313 -24.04 -1.07 -10.32
N LEU A 314 -22.94 -1.83 -10.44
CA LEU A 314 -22.33 -2.55 -9.32
C LEU A 314 -21.91 -1.58 -8.22
N GLY A 315 -21.22 -0.50 -8.59
CA GLY A 315 -20.80 0.55 -7.65
C GLY A 315 -21.97 1.22 -6.90
N ARG A 316 -23.13 1.41 -7.55
CA ARG A 316 -24.35 1.90 -6.88
C ARG A 316 -24.89 0.92 -5.85
N ARG A 317 -24.94 -0.38 -6.18
CA ARG A 317 -25.38 -1.44 -5.25
C ARG A 317 -24.43 -1.57 -4.07
N MET A 318 -23.12 -1.52 -4.31
CA MET A 318 -22.10 -1.56 -3.25
C MET A 318 -22.26 -0.40 -2.25
N ARG A 319 -22.52 0.82 -2.74
CA ARG A 319 -22.77 1.98 -1.86
C ARG A 319 -24.07 1.83 -1.06
N ALA A 320 -25.16 1.37 -1.70
CA ALA A 320 -26.41 1.11 -0.99
C ALA A 320 -26.24 0.08 0.16
N VAL A 321 -25.52 -1.01 -0.10
CA VAL A 321 -25.22 -2.04 0.91
C VAL A 321 -24.31 -1.51 2.03
N ALA A 322 -23.33 -0.66 1.68
CA ALA A 322 -22.45 -0.03 2.66
C ALA A 322 -23.23 0.89 3.63
N ASP A 323 -24.14 1.69 3.08
CA ASP A 323 -24.94 2.65 3.86
C ASP A 323 -25.91 1.91 4.79
N ASN A 324 -26.73 1.00 4.25
CA ASN A 324 -27.62 0.16 5.05
C ASN A 324 -27.91 -1.18 4.33
N PRO A 325 -27.32 -2.30 4.81
CA PRO A 325 -27.51 -3.60 4.17
C PRO A 325 -28.96 -4.08 4.23
N ASP A 326 -29.70 -3.79 5.31
CA ASP A 326 -31.08 -4.25 5.50
C ASP A 326 -32.04 -3.52 4.56
N LEU A 327 -31.88 -2.20 4.41
CA LEU A 327 -32.64 -1.41 3.44
C LEU A 327 -32.29 -1.81 1.99
N ALA A 328 -31.02 -2.09 1.71
CA ALA A 328 -30.61 -2.59 0.40
C ALA A 328 -31.26 -3.95 0.09
N ALA A 329 -31.31 -4.87 1.06
CA ALA A 329 -31.98 -6.16 0.93
C ALA A 329 -33.48 -5.99 0.65
N SER A 330 -34.17 -5.09 1.36
CA SER A 330 -35.59 -4.78 1.11
C SER A 330 -35.85 -4.20 -0.29
N SER A 331 -34.85 -3.56 -0.89
CA SER A 331 -34.88 -3.02 -2.25
C SER A 331 -34.51 -4.05 -3.33
N GLY A 332 -34.44 -5.34 -2.98
CA GLY A 332 -34.13 -6.44 -3.91
C GLY A 332 -32.64 -6.57 -4.25
N ILE A 333 -31.74 -5.92 -3.51
CA ILE A 333 -30.29 -6.08 -3.71
C ILE A 333 -29.80 -7.29 -2.91
N ASN A 334 -29.17 -8.27 -3.57
CA ASN A 334 -28.54 -9.39 -2.90
C ASN A 334 -27.27 -8.92 -2.16
N VAL A 335 -27.41 -8.64 -0.85
CA VAL A 335 -26.33 -8.18 0.04
C VAL A 335 -25.16 -9.16 0.07
N GLU A 336 -25.44 -10.46 0.08
CA GLU A 336 -24.41 -11.50 0.15
C GLU A 336 -23.53 -11.49 -1.11
N SER A 337 -24.13 -11.38 -2.30
CA SER A 337 -23.39 -11.24 -3.56
C SER A 337 -22.51 -10.00 -3.57
N ILE A 338 -23.02 -8.86 -3.09
CA ILE A 338 -22.26 -7.61 -3.02
C ILE A 338 -21.08 -7.70 -2.04
N GLN A 339 -21.26 -8.37 -0.91
CA GLN A 339 -20.19 -8.63 0.07
C GLN A 339 -19.08 -9.52 -0.53
N MET A 340 -19.44 -10.55 -1.32
CA MET A 340 -18.48 -11.41 -2.00
C MET A 340 -17.76 -10.68 -3.14
N THR A 341 -18.45 -9.87 -3.95
CA THR A 341 -17.80 -9.06 -4.98
C THR A 341 -16.83 -8.05 -4.36
N SER A 342 -17.19 -7.49 -3.19
CA SER A 342 -16.29 -6.65 -2.40
C SER A 342 -15.07 -7.43 -1.92
N ALA A 343 -15.22 -8.67 -1.45
CA ALA A 343 -14.12 -9.53 -1.05
C ALA A 343 -13.19 -9.88 -2.23
N PHE A 344 -13.76 -10.19 -3.40
CA PHE A 344 -13.01 -10.44 -4.63
C PHE A 344 -12.20 -9.22 -5.05
N LEU A 345 -12.84 -8.05 -5.16
CA LEU A 345 -12.20 -6.84 -5.67
C LEU A 345 -11.13 -6.30 -4.72
N SER A 346 -11.37 -6.39 -3.41
CA SER A 346 -10.37 -6.01 -2.40
C SER A 346 -9.16 -6.94 -2.44
N ALA A 347 -9.39 -8.25 -2.38
CA ALA A 347 -8.31 -9.24 -2.41
C ALA A 347 -7.51 -9.17 -3.71
N GLY A 348 -8.19 -9.03 -4.85
CA GLY A 348 -7.56 -8.89 -6.16
C GLY A 348 -6.63 -7.69 -6.26
N ILE A 349 -7.05 -6.51 -5.79
CA ILE A 349 -6.19 -5.30 -5.83
C ILE A 349 -4.97 -5.48 -4.92
N SER A 350 -5.14 -6.08 -3.74
CA SER A 350 -4.00 -6.34 -2.84
C SER A 350 -3.06 -7.40 -3.41
N GLY A 351 -3.57 -8.48 -4.00
CA GLY A 351 -2.75 -9.49 -4.66
C GLY A 351 -2.00 -8.96 -5.87
N MET A 352 -2.64 -8.13 -6.69
CA MET A 352 -1.99 -7.41 -7.78
C MET A 352 -0.82 -6.55 -7.28
N GLY A 353 -1.03 -5.81 -6.18
CA GLY A 353 0.05 -5.04 -5.56
C GLY A 353 1.18 -5.89 -5.02
N GLY A 354 0.87 -7.07 -4.47
CA GLY A 354 1.88 -8.04 -4.07
C GLY A 354 2.73 -8.53 -5.24
N ALA A 355 2.10 -8.88 -6.36
CA ALA A 355 2.80 -9.38 -7.54
C ALA A 355 3.80 -8.37 -8.11
N ILE A 356 3.42 -7.09 -8.20
CA ILE A 356 4.35 -6.04 -8.63
C ILE A 356 5.41 -5.73 -7.56
N PHE A 357 5.01 -5.65 -6.29
CA PHE A 357 5.93 -5.36 -5.20
C PHE A 357 7.05 -6.39 -5.09
N ALA A 358 6.78 -7.65 -5.45
CA ALA A 358 7.76 -8.74 -5.49
C ALA A 358 8.99 -8.46 -6.38
N MET A 359 8.90 -7.52 -7.33
CA MET A 359 10.03 -7.05 -8.16
C MET A 359 10.89 -5.99 -7.49
N THR A 360 10.35 -5.29 -6.48
CA THR A 360 11.01 -4.11 -5.89
C THR A 360 12.01 -4.50 -4.80
N LEU A 361 11.69 -5.54 -4.02
CA LEU A 361 12.45 -5.96 -2.85
C LEU A 361 12.39 -7.48 -2.68
N ARG A 362 13.44 -8.04 -2.09
CA ARG A 362 13.45 -9.43 -1.64
C ARG A 362 12.44 -9.62 -0.52
N PHE A 363 11.65 -10.68 -0.59
CA PHE A 363 10.54 -10.91 0.31
C PHE A 363 10.52 -12.32 0.91
N ALA A 364 9.88 -12.42 2.06
CA ALA A 364 9.60 -13.65 2.79
C ALA A 364 8.12 -13.66 3.23
N PRO A 365 7.55 -14.78 3.73
CA PRO A 365 6.13 -14.87 4.05
C PRO A 365 5.65 -13.80 5.05
N GLU A 366 6.52 -13.34 5.93
CA GLU A 366 6.24 -12.28 6.92
C GLU A 366 6.24 -10.85 6.34
N THR A 367 6.80 -10.64 5.15
CA THR A 367 7.01 -9.30 4.57
C THR A 367 5.70 -8.54 4.39
N ALA A 368 4.60 -9.20 4.01
CA ALA A 368 3.35 -8.47 3.79
C ALA A 368 2.71 -7.95 5.09
N PHE A 369 2.91 -8.65 6.21
CA PHE A 369 2.35 -8.22 7.50
C PHE A 369 3.00 -6.94 8.02
N THR A 370 4.28 -6.71 7.74
CA THR A 370 4.96 -5.46 8.09
C THR A 370 4.43 -4.27 7.26
N LEU A 371 3.87 -4.54 6.07
CA LEU A 371 3.22 -3.53 5.22
C LEU A 371 1.75 -3.28 5.61
N LEU A 372 1.12 -4.21 6.34
CA LEU A 372 -0.27 -4.06 6.80
C LEU A 372 -0.45 -2.87 7.73
N LEU A 373 0.50 -2.71 8.65
CA LEU A 373 0.40 -1.73 9.72
C LEU A 373 0.49 -0.28 9.21
N PRO A 374 1.43 0.10 8.32
CA PRO A 374 1.43 1.44 7.74
C PRO A 374 0.18 1.69 6.87
N SER A 375 -0.38 0.65 6.26
CA SER A 375 -1.66 0.76 5.55
C SER A 375 -2.83 1.09 6.47
N PHE A 376 -2.83 0.66 7.74
CA PHE A 376 -3.82 1.14 8.71
C PHE A 376 -3.67 2.63 9.00
N ALA A 377 -2.44 3.15 9.07
CA ALA A 377 -2.23 4.59 9.22
C ALA A 377 -2.91 5.39 8.10
N ILE A 378 -2.81 4.89 6.87
CA ILE A 378 -3.44 5.51 5.70
C ILE A 378 -4.97 5.50 5.79
N ILE A 379 -5.57 4.37 6.17
CA ILE A 379 -7.04 4.25 6.24
C ILE A 379 -7.58 5.15 7.32
N VAL A 380 -6.90 5.22 8.46
CA VAL A 380 -7.28 6.08 9.56
C VAL A 380 -7.16 7.55 9.16
N LEU A 381 -6.03 7.94 8.56
CA LEU A 381 -5.78 9.29 8.07
C LEU A 381 -6.79 9.72 6.99
N GLY A 382 -7.00 8.84 6.02
CA GLY A 382 -7.92 8.99 4.90
C GLY A 382 -9.39 8.79 5.23
N THR A 383 -9.71 8.56 6.51
CA THR A 383 -11.02 8.15 7.02
C THR A 383 -11.48 6.80 6.52
N ILE A 384 -11.89 5.96 7.47
CA ILE A 384 -12.26 4.59 7.22
C ILE A 384 -13.46 4.52 6.24
N GLY A 385 -13.33 3.76 5.15
CA GLY A 385 -14.37 3.59 4.13
C GLY A 385 -14.38 4.65 3.01
N SER A 386 -13.40 5.56 2.99
CA SER A 386 -13.24 6.56 1.92
C SER A 386 -12.07 6.24 0.99
N VAL A 387 -12.36 5.67 -0.19
CA VAL A 387 -11.32 5.38 -1.21
C VAL A 387 -10.53 6.64 -1.63
N PRO A 388 -11.16 7.81 -1.90
CA PRO A 388 -10.40 9.02 -2.22
C PRO A 388 -9.53 9.52 -1.06
N GLY A 389 -10.03 9.40 0.17
CA GLY A 389 -9.27 9.82 1.34
C GLY A 389 -8.03 8.93 1.55
N VAL A 390 -8.13 7.63 1.27
CA VAL A 390 -7.00 6.70 1.30
C VAL A 390 -5.94 6.99 0.22
N ILE A 391 -6.32 7.52 -0.95
CA ILE A 391 -5.34 8.00 -1.95
C ILE A 391 -4.49 9.14 -1.36
N VAL A 392 -5.15 10.17 -0.82
CA VAL A 392 -4.47 11.31 -0.20
C VAL A 392 -3.65 10.86 1.02
N GLY A 393 -4.23 10.03 1.87
CA GLY A 393 -3.55 9.47 3.04
C GLY A 393 -2.31 8.66 2.65
N SER A 394 -2.35 7.92 1.54
CA SER A 394 -1.20 7.14 1.05
C SER A 394 -0.07 8.03 0.58
N LEU A 395 -0.38 9.13 -0.12
CA LEU A 395 0.61 10.10 -0.57
C LEU A 395 1.28 10.80 0.62
N ILE A 396 0.50 11.19 1.63
CA ILE A 396 1.04 11.81 2.84
C ILE A 396 1.94 10.83 3.60
N VAL A 397 1.46 9.61 3.87
CA VAL A 397 2.23 8.61 4.63
C VAL A 397 3.47 8.15 3.85
N GLY A 398 3.36 7.98 2.54
CA GLY A 398 4.48 7.68 1.66
C GLY A 398 5.51 8.80 1.65
N PHE A 399 5.06 10.07 1.64
CA PHE A 399 5.94 11.22 1.73
C PHE A 399 6.66 11.29 3.07
N VAL A 400 5.95 11.09 4.19
CA VAL A 400 6.54 11.05 5.53
C VAL A 400 7.64 10.00 5.60
N ARG A 401 7.40 8.80 5.07
CA ARG A 401 8.42 7.74 4.99
C ARG A 401 9.60 8.16 4.11
N ALA A 402 9.33 8.62 2.88
CA ALA A 402 10.37 8.98 1.92
C ALA A 402 11.27 10.13 2.40
N LEU A 403 10.68 11.15 3.04
CA LEU A 403 11.39 12.28 3.63
C LEU A 403 12.19 11.86 4.87
N SER A 404 11.65 10.96 5.69
CA SER A 404 12.33 10.53 6.92
C SER A 404 13.60 9.73 6.68
N SER A 405 13.68 8.99 5.56
CA SER A 405 14.83 8.14 5.25
C SER A 405 16.16 8.91 5.17
N PRO A 406 16.32 9.96 4.32
CA PRO A 406 17.56 10.74 4.27
C PRO A 406 17.87 11.47 5.58
N VAL A 407 16.84 11.93 6.30
CA VAL A 407 17.00 12.60 7.61
C VAL A 407 17.56 11.61 8.65
N LEU A 408 17.01 10.40 8.73
CA LEU A 408 17.46 9.36 9.65
C LEU A 408 18.86 8.83 9.31
N ILE A 409 19.22 8.74 8.03
CA ILE A 409 20.57 8.39 7.58
C ILE A 409 21.57 9.44 8.09
N ALA A 410 21.28 10.72 7.85
CA ALA A 410 22.15 11.83 8.18
C ALA A 410 22.35 12.03 9.69
N ILE A 411 21.30 11.79 10.50
CA ILE A 411 21.37 11.88 11.97
C ILE A 411 22.01 10.62 12.57
N GLY A 412 21.75 9.46 11.99
CA GLY A 412 22.19 8.17 12.54
C GLY A 412 23.70 7.95 12.45
N HIS A 413 24.34 8.40 11.37
CA HIS A 413 25.78 8.18 11.16
C HIS A 413 26.67 8.90 12.20
N PRO A 414 26.51 10.20 12.48
CA PRO A 414 27.34 10.90 13.47
C PRO A 414 27.12 10.37 14.89
N LEU A 415 25.87 10.01 15.23
CA LEU A 415 25.52 9.38 16.51
C LEU A 415 26.03 7.94 16.71
N GLY A 416 26.80 7.38 15.76
CA GLY A 416 27.30 6.00 15.81
C GLY A 416 26.20 4.93 15.67
N ARG A 417 25.04 5.30 15.13
CA ARG A 417 23.81 4.49 15.07
C ARG A 417 23.31 4.37 13.63
N SER A 418 24.11 3.72 12.77
CA SER A 418 23.80 3.52 11.35
C SER A 418 22.50 2.74 11.07
N ASN A 419 22.00 1.97 12.05
CA ASN A 419 20.72 1.26 11.96
C ASN A 419 19.47 2.16 12.11
N TYR A 420 19.62 3.45 12.43
CA TYR A 420 18.49 4.39 12.53
C TYR A 420 17.70 4.53 11.25
N THR A 421 18.30 4.20 10.11
CA THR A 421 17.64 4.10 8.81
C THR A 421 16.45 3.16 8.82
N ALA A 422 16.47 2.09 9.63
CA ALA A 422 15.36 1.15 9.80
C ALA A 422 14.13 1.78 10.49
N LEU A 423 14.31 2.91 11.20
CA LEU A 423 13.21 3.65 11.80
C LEU A 423 12.32 4.35 10.76
N ASP A 424 12.73 4.40 9.48
CA ASP A 424 11.87 4.88 8.40
C ASP A 424 10.54 4.08 8.34
N GLY A 425 10.57 2.81 8.77
CA GLY A 425 9.42 1.89 8.93
C GLY A 425 8.40 2.37 9.92
N VAL A 426 8.87 3.18 10.87
CA VAL A 426 8.16 3.54 12.09
C VAL A 426 7.51 4.91 11.96
N MET A 427 8.05 5.77 11.09
CA MET A 427 7.58 7.14 10.90
C MET A 427 6.09 7.26 10.53
N PRO A 428 5.52 6.38 9.67
CA PRO A 428 4.08 6.31 9.46
C PRO A 428 3.26 6.17 10.76
N TYR A 429 3.74 5.41 11.73
CA TYR A 429 3.05 5.18 12.99
C TYR A 429 3.14 6.36 13.93
N ILE A 430 4.33 6.94 14.07
CA ILE A 430 4.56 8.12 14.91
C ILE A 430 3.69 9.26 14.38
N PHE A 431 3.67 9.44 13.06
CA PHE A 431 2.83 10.43 12.39
C PHE A 431 1.33 10.15 12.57
N LEU A 432 0.90 8.88 12.46
CA LEU A 432 -0.48 8.48 12.74
C LEU A 432 -0.91 8.85 14.15
N ILE A 433 -0.11 8.47 15.15
CA ILE A 433 -0.41 8.72 16.56
C ILE A 433 -0.50 10.23 16.81
N ALA A 434 0.47 11.00 16.29
CA ALA A 434 0.46 12.45 16.38
C ALA A 434 -0.81 13.06 15.78
N ILE A 435 -1.25 12.60 14.61
CA ILE A 435 -2.48 13.09 13.98
C ILE A 435 -3.71 12.69 14.77
N LEU A 436 -3.82 11.43 15.22
CA LEU A 436 -4.98 10.99 15.99
C LEU A 436 -5.11 11.71 17.33
N MET A 437 -4.00 12.13 17.91
CA MET A 437 -4.00 12.96 19.11
C MET A 437 -4.56 14.37 18.88
N ILE A 438 -4.43 14.89 17.65
CA ILE A 438 -4.94 16.22 17.26
C ILE A 438 -6.35 16.11 16.63
N LEU A 439 -6.58 15.09 15.81
CA LEU A 439 -7.76 14.81 15.00
C LEU A 439 -8.19 13.34 15.18
N PRO A 440 -8.96 13.02 16.23
CA PRO A 440 -9.29 11.63 16.59
C PRO A 440 -10.19 10.91 15.57
N GLU A 441 -10.86 11.65 14.68
CA GLU A 441 -11.68 11.09 13.57
C GLU A 441 -10.93 11.03 12.23
N GLY A 442 -9.67 11.46 12.19
CA GLY A 442 -8.86 11.60 10.97
C GLY A 442 -9.21 12.83 10.12
N ILE A 443 -8.42 13.06 9.08
CA ILE A 443 -8.53 14.28 8.23
C ILE A 443 -9.77 14.23 7.34
N GLY A 444 -10.14 13.06 6.81
CA GLY A 444 -11.29 12.95 5.91
C GLY A 444 -12.63 13.29 6.57
N ALA A 445 -12.81 12.96 7.86
CA ALA A 445 -14.01 13.29 8.63
C ALA A 445 -14.12 14.80 8.85
N ALA A 446 -13.01 15.45 9.20
CA ALA A 446 -12.93 16.90 9.30
C ALA A 446 -13.25 17.58 7.97
N TYR A 447 -12.76 17.03 6.85
CA TYR A 447 -13.07 17.51 5.51
C TYR A 447 -14.55 17.34 5.14
N GLU A 448 -15.17 16.20 5.47
CA GLU A 448 -16.60 15.99 5.22
C GLU A 448 -17.45 16.97 6.03
N LYS A 449 -17.17 17.14 7.32
CA LYS A 449 -17.89 18.11 8.16
C LYS A 449 -17.78 19.53 7.60
N TRP A 450 -16.56 19.96 7.28
CA TRP A 450 -16.33 21.26 6.66
C TRP A 450 -17.03 21.40 5.29
N LYS A 451 -17.03 20.33 4.47
CA LYS A 451 -17.72 20.32 3.18
C LYS A 451 -19.23 20.47 3.38
N VAL A 452 -19.83 19.77 4.33
CA VAL A 452 -21.25 19.90 4.68
C VAL A 452 -21.57 21.30 5.16
N ASP A 453 -20.78 21.84 6.10
CA ASP A 453 -20.99 23.19 6.64
C ASP A 453 -20.85 24.26 5.55
N ARG A 454 -19.85 24.13 4.68
CA ARG A 454 -19.66 24.99 3.51
C ARG A 454 -20.86 24.89 2.57
N LEU A 455 -21.34 23.68 2.27
CA LEU A 455 -22.48 23.48 1.37
C LEU A 455 -23.77 24.05 1.99
N ARG A 456 -23.95 23.94 3.30
CA ARG A 456 -25.06 24.55 4.04
C ARG A 456 -25.01 26.07 3.97
N ARG A 457 -23.87 26.69 4.31
CA ARG A 457 -23.67 28.15 4.18
C ARG A 457 -23.86 28.62 2.74
N ARG A 458 -23.32 27.87 1.77
CA ARG A 458 -23.55 28.13 0.34
C ARG A 458 -25.05 28.02 0.01
N ALA A 459 -25.79 27.05 0.51
CA ALA A 459 -27.22 26.94 0.24
C ALA A 459 -28.04 28.14 0.75
N GLU A 460 -27.59 28.78 1.84
CA GLU A 460 -28.23 29.96 2.44
C GLU A 460 -27.94 31.26 1.66
N GLU A 461 -26.76 31.41 1.05
CA GLU A 461 -26.38 32.59 0.26
C GLU A 461 -26.78 32.46 -1.22
N GLN A 462 -27.31 33.52 -1.86
CA GLN A 462 -27.55 33.53 -3.31
C GLN A 462 -26.31 34.04 -4.08
N PRO A 463 -25.96 33.45 -5.23
CA PRO A 463 -24.82 33.91 -6.02
C PRO A 463 -25.08 35.29 -6.63
N SER A 464 -24.09 36.19 -6.54
CA SER A 464 -24.22 37.54 -7.08
C SER A 464 -24.20 37.55 -8.61
N LYS A 465 -25.29 38.00 -9.25
CA LYS A 465 -25.41 38.07 -10.72
C LYS A 465 -24.38 39.00 -11.38
N ARG A 466 -23.99 40.09 -10.71
CA ARG A 466 -22.96 41.04 -11.19
C ARG A 466 -21.58 40.41 -11.38
N TRP A 467 -21.10 39.67 -10.37
CA TRP A 467 -19.83 38.95 -10.46
C TRP A 467 -19.88 37.81 -11.47
N GLY A 468 -21.02 37.13 -11.60
CA GLY A 468 -21.22 36.14 -12.67
C GLY A 468 -21.05 36.75 -14.05
N GLY A 469 -21.71 37.88 -14.31
CA GLY A 469 -21.57 38.62 -15.57
C GLY A 469 -20.14 39.05 -15.88
N LEU A 470 -19.43 39.62 -14.90
CA LEU A 470 -18.03 40.05 -15.06
C LEU A 470 -17.10 38.87 -15.36
N LEU A 471 -17.26 37.75 -14.66
CA LEU A 471 -16.46 36.55 -14.89
C LEU A 471 -16.70 35.96 -16.29
N ALA A 472 -17.92 36.08 -16.82
CA ALA A 472 -18.25 35.53 -18.12
C ALA A 472 -17.63 36.33 -19.27
N ILE A 473 -17.50 37.65 -19.10
CA ILE A 473 -16.86 38.56 -20.07
C ILE A 473 -15.34 38.43 -20.01
N SER A 474 -14.77 38.15 -18.83
CA SER A 474 -13.34 37.92 -18.67
C SER A 474 -12.85 36.69 -19.47
N PRO A 475 -11.53 36.54 -19.72
CA PRO A 475 -10.98 35.34 -20.34
C PRO A 475 -11.33 34.05 -19.59
N LEU A 476 -11.63 34.14 -18.29
CA LEU A 476 -12.09 33.02 -17.46
C LEU A 476 -13.49 32.51 -17.86
N GLY A 477 -14.24 33.29 -18.65
CA GLY A 477 -15.50 32.86 -19.26
C GLY A 477 -15.32 31.65 -20.17
N ALA A 478 -14.19 31.56 -20.89
CA ALA A 478 -13.85 30.40 -21.71
C ALA A 478 -13.75 29.11 -20.87
N LEU A 479 -13.33 29.23 -19.61
CA LEU A 479 -13.24 28.11 -18.66
C LEU A 479 -14.55 27.88 -17.89
N GLY A 480 -15.62 28.61 -18.20
CA GLY A 480 -16.91 28.49 -17.52
C GLY A 480 -16.93 29.04 -16.09
N ALA A 481 -16.03 29.97 -15.74
CA ALA A 481 -15.91 30.54 -14.39
C ALA A 481 -17.21 31.19 -13.88
N HIS A 482 -17.97 31.85 -14.76
CA HIS A 482 -19.27 32.43 -14.39
C HIS A 482 -20.29 31.36 -14.04
N ASN A 483 -20.29 30.22 -14.73
CA ASN A 483 -21.20 29.11 -14.45
C ASN A 483 -20.86 28.44 -13.11
N PHE A 484 -19.58 28.35 -12.75
CA PHE A 484 -19.17 27.90 -11.41
C PHE A 484 -19.62 28.88 -10.32
N GLN A 485 -19.49 30.19 -10.55
CA GLN A 485 -19.94 31.22 -9.62
C GLN A 485 -21.48 31.24 -9.49
N GLN A 486 -22.21 31.00 -10.58
CA GLN A 486 -23.67 30.88 -10.64
C GLN A 486 -24.20 29.48 -10.27
N ARG A 487 -23.34 28.57 -9.80
CA ARG A 487 -23.69 27.21 -9.34
C ARG A 487 -24.25 26.28 -10.43
N LYS A 488 -24.04 26.62 -11.70
CA LYS A 488 -24.32 25.78 -12.86
C LYS A 488 -23.10 24.91 -13.18
N ASN A 489 -22.65 24.10 -12.20
CA ASN A 489 -21.39 23.36 -12.26
C ASN A 489 -21.26 22.46 -13.50
N ALA A 490 -22.31 21.73 -13.89
CA ALA A 490 -22.26 20.86 -15.07
C ALA A 490 -21.97 21.63 -16.37
N ARG A 491 -22.43 22.88 -16.47
CA ARG A 491 -22.19 23.75 -17.62
C ARG A 491 -20.78 24.33 -17.59
N GLY A 492 -20.32 24.78 -16.41
CA GLY A 492 -18.94 25.22 -16.20
C GLY A 492 -17.92 24.10 -16.46
N GLU A 493 -18.18 22.89 -15.97
CA GLU A 493 -17.37 21.70 -16.22
C GLU A 493 -17.30 21.39 -17.71
N SER A 494 -18.43 21.41 -18.42
CA SER A 494 -18.46 21.17 -19.86
C SER A 494 -17.62 22.20 -20.63
N MET A 495 -17.77 23.49 -20.33
CA MET A 495 -16.97 24.56 -20.95
C MET A 495 -15.47 24.38 -20.68
N MET A 496 -15.10 24.12 -19.42
CA MET A 496 -13.73 23.86 -19.02
C MET A 496 -13.15 22.63 -19.74
N ILE A 497 -13.87 21.52 -19.78
CA ILE A 497 -13.42 20.27 -20.43
C ILE A 497 -13.20 20.50 -21.92
N VAL A 498 -14.08 21.25 -22.59
CA VAL A 498 -13.96 21.52 -24.02
C VAL A 498 -12.77 22.43 -24.31
N SER A 499 -12.59 23.51 -23.55
CA SER A 499 -11.47 24.44 -23.75
C SER A 499 -10.11 23.85 -23.35
N VAL A 500 -10.02 23.19 -22.19
CA VAL A 500 -8.80 22.49 -21.75
C VAL A 500 -8.55 21.26 -22.62
N GLY A 501 -9.59 20.56 -23.05
CA GLY A 501 -9.50 19.43 -23.96
C GLY A 501 -8.88 19.83 -25.31
N ALA A 502 -9.28 20.97 -25.87
CA ALA A 502 -8.66 21.51 -27.08
C ALA A 502 -7.16 21.83 -26.89
N TYR A 503 -6.78 22.38 -25.72
CA TYR A 503 -5.37 22.60 -25.37
C TYR A 503 -4.58 21.31 -25.31
N VAL A 504 -5.06 20.35 -24.52
CA VAL A 504 -4.38 19.07 -24.29
C VAL A 504 -4.29 18.29 -25.59
N PHE A 505 -5.36 18.27 -26.38
CA PHE A 505 -5.37 17.66 -27.71
C PHE A 505 -4.27 18.27 -28.59
N SER A 506 -4.18 19.61 -28.68
CA SER A 506 -3.11 20.28 -29.43
C SER A 506 -1.70 19.97 -28.90
N ARG A 507 -1.51 19.85 -27.58
CA ARG A 507 -0.19 19.44 -27.03
C ARG A 507 0.17 18.01 -27.41
N ILE A 508 -0.80 17.10 -27.42
CA ILE A 508 -0.60 15.72 -27.87
C ILE A 508 -0.32 15.69 -29.36
N THR A 509 -1.13 16.37 -30.19
CA THR A 509 -0.95 16.37 -31.64
C THR A 509 0.37 17.02 -32.05
N ARG A 510 0.82 18.08 -31.38
CA ARG A 510 2.15 18.67 -31.61
C ARG A 510 3.30 17.77 -31.16
N PHE A 511 3.13 17.04 -30.06
CA PHE A 511 4.12 16.04 -29.64
C PHE A 511 4.24 14.91 -30.67
N ILE A 512 3.10 14.41 -31.16
CA ILE A 512 3.06 13.41 -32.23
C ILE A 512 3.72 13.99 -33.48
N GLY A 513 3.27 15.17 -33.93
CA GLY A 513 3.81 15.87 -35.09
C GLY A 513 5.33 16.00 -35.03
N GLY A 514 5.87 16.55 -33.94
CA GLY A 514 7.32 16.76 -33.76
C GLY A 514 8.17 15.50 -33.74
N ASN A 515 7.58 14.34 -33.40
CA ASN A 515 8.26 13.03 -33.38
C ASN A 515 7.81 12.10 -34.52
N SER A 516 7.15 12.64 -35.55
CA SER A 516 6.70 11.91 -36.74
C SER A 516 7.29 12.52 -38.01
N PHE A 517 6.86 12.06 -39.18
CA PHE A 517 7.21 12.63 -40.48
C PHE A 517 6.24 13.73 -40.96
N ALA A 518 5.46 14.32 -40.04
CA ALA A 518 4.47 15.33 -40.38
C ALA A 518 5.13 16.57 -41.06
N ASP A 519 4.38 17.28 -41.89
CA ASP A 519 4.87 18.46 -42.60
C ASP A 519 5.49 19.49 -41.63
N GLY A 520 6.75 19.85 -41.86
CA GLY A 520 7.49 20.83 -41.05
C GLY A 520 7.90 20.34 -39.65
N SER A 521 7.87 19.03 -39.38
CA SER A 521 8.31 18.45 -38.10
C SER A 521 9.82 18.21 -38.02
N CYS A 522 10.39 18.42 -36.83
CA CYS A 522 11.82 18.20 -36.55
C CYS A 522 12.02 17.77 -35.09
N SER A 523 12.52 16.53 -34.92
CA SER A 523 12.89 15.90 -33.65
C SER A 523 14.21 16.45 -33.12
N ASP A 524 14.61 16.08 -31.91
CA ASP A 524 15.89 16.50 -31.32
C ASP A 524 17.09 16.09 -32.19
N ASP A 525 17.01 14.92 -32.83
CA ASP A 525 18.04 14.41 -33.75
C ASP A 525 18.09 15.25 -35.05
N CYS A 526 16.94 15.68 -35.56
CA CYS A 526 16.84 16.60 -36.70
C CYS A 526 17.40 17.99 -36.34
N GLN A 527 17.10 18.52 -35.15
CA GLN A 527 17.60 19.82 -34.69
C GLN A 527 19.13 19.82 -34.47
N ALA A 528 19.71 18.67 -34.15
CA ALA A 528 21.15 18.50 -34.00
C ALA A 528 21.88 18.35 -35.36
N SER A 529 21.14 18.09 -36.44
CA SER A 529 21.70 17.95 -37.79
C SER A 529 21.82 19.32 -38.48
N GLU A 530 23.00 19.65 -39.00
CA GLU A 530 23.17 20.84 -39.85
C GLU A 530 22.61 20.65 -41.27
N SER A 531 22.29 19.41 -41.68
CA SER A 531 21.99 19.06 -43.07
C SER A 531 20.53 18.72 -43.36
N ALA A 532 19.67 18.55 -42.35
CA ALA A 532 18.26 18.20 -42.54
C ALA A 532 17.36 19.14 -41.73
N ALA A 533 16.39 19.78 -42.39
CA ALA A 533 15.46 20.70 -41.76
C ALA A 533 14.20 19.99 -41.20
N THR A 534 13.93 18.76 -41.63
CA THR A 534 12.78 17.97 -41.18
C THR A 534 13.15 16.51 -40.90
N ASN A 535 12.32 15.84 -40.10
CA ASN A 535 12.43 14.39 -39.84
C ASN A 535 12.34 13.57 -41.14
N PHE A 536 11.54 14.03 -42.09
CA PHE A 536 11.37 13.38 -43.38
C PHE A 536 12.64 13.47 -44.23
N GLU A 537 13.28 14.64 -44.25
CA GLU A 537 14.54 14.87 -44.95
C GLU A 537 15.69 14.06 -44.34
N MET A 538 15.67 13.87 -43.02
CA MET A 538 16.67 13.06 -42.32
C MET A 538 16.69 11.60 -42.79
N VAL A 539 15.52 11.05 -43.17
CA VAL A 539 15.38 9.64 -43.57
C VAL A 539 15.45 9.46 -45.08
N THR A 540 14.83 10.35 -45.87
CA THR A 540 14.73 10.20 -47.33
C THR A 540 15.77 11.02 -48.11
N GLY A 541 16.42 12.00 -47.47
CA GLY A 541 17.28 12.98 -48.13
C GLY A 541 16.52 13.97 -49.02
N ARG A 542 15.17 13.99 -48.97
CA ARG A 542 14.32 14.91 -49.72
C ARG A 542 13.61 15.87 -48.77
N THR A 543 13.49 17.13 -49.17
CA THR A 543 12.95 18.19 -48.32
C THR A 543 11.42 18.12 -48.15
N GLU A 544 10.69 17.65 -49.16
CA GLU A 544 9.21 17.62 -49.17
C GLU A 544 8.68 16.47 -50.06
N GLY A 545 7.49 15.94 -49.71
CA GLY A 545 6.68 15.06 -50.55
C GLY A 545 6.21 13.77 -49.86
N ASP A 546 5.31 13.04 -50.54
CA ASP A 546 4.93 11.68 -50.14
C ASP A 546 6.11 10.71 -50.29
N PHE A 547 6.10 9.59 -49.57
CA PHE A 547 7.04 8.50 -49.83
C PHE A 547 6.90 8.03 -51.28
N ILE A 548 8.02 7.62 -51.88
CA ILE A 548 8.09 7.01 -53.22
C ILE A 548 8.54 5.54 -53.12
N LEU A 549 8.41 4.78 -54.21
CA LEU A 549 8.77 3.35 -54.22
C LEU A 549 10.24 3.10 -53.87
N GLU A 550 11.13 4.05 -54.20
CA GLU A 550 12.56 4.01 -53.89
C GLU A 550 12.87 4.17 -52.40
N ASP A 551 11.93 4.68 -51.59
CA ASP A 551 12.09 4.87 -50.14
C ASP A 551 11.79 3.57 -49.34
N SER A 552 11.28 2.53 -50.01
CA SER A 552 10.93 1.27 -49.35
C SER A 552 12.18 0.54 -48.84
N PRO A 553 12.19 0.07 -47.57
CA PRO A 553 13.31 -0.67 -47.01
C PRO A 553 13.38 -2.13 -47.48
N PHE A 554 12.36 -2.63 -48.19
CA PHE A 554 12.29 -4.03 -48.59
C PHE A 554 13.16 -4.34 -49.80
N SER A 555 13.83 -5.48 -49.72
CA SER A 555 14.71 -6.02 -50.75
C SER A 555 14.30 -7.44 -51.13
N LEU A 556 14.98 -8.02 -52.13
CA LEU A 556 14.71 -9.38 -52.59
C LEU A 556 14.84 -10.45 -51.49
N SER A 557 15.55 -10.19 -50.39
CA SER A 557 15.67 -11.12 -49.26
C SER A 557 14.43 -11.17 -48.36
N ASP A 558 13.57 -10.17 -48.44
CA ASP A 558 12.39 -10.03 -47.57
C ASP A 558 11.13 -10.66 -48.20
N VAL A 559 11.24 -11.10 -49.45
CA VAL A 559 10.16 -11.78 -50.17
C VAL A 559 10.07 -13.23 -49.69
N PRO A 560 8.88 -13.72 -49.29
CA PRO A 560 8.68 -15.12 -48.92
C PRO A 560 9.08 -16.10 -50.01
N ASP A 561 9.38 -17.35 -49.63
CA ASP A 561 9.66 -18.40 -50.60
C ASP A 561 8.47 -18.58 -51.59
N PRO A 562 8.75 -18.80 -52.88
CA PRO A 562 7.72 -18.95 -53.89
C PRO A 562 6.89 -20.24 -53.71
N PRO A 563 5.65 -20.26 -54.23
CA PRO A 563 4.82 -21.46 -54.26
C PRO A 563 5.51 -22.67 -54.92
N ASP A 564 5.32 -23.86 -54.36
CA ASP A 564 5.85 -25.11 -54.89
C ASP A 564 5.35 -25.40 -56.32
N GLY A 565 6.26 -25.73 -57.24
CA GLY A 565 5.94 -26.16 -58.61
C GLY A 565 6.12 -25.12 -59.72
N LEU A 566 6.71 -23.95 -59.44
CA LEU A 566 7.05 -22.93 -60.44
C LEU A 566 8.33 -23.29 -61.23
N ASP A 567 8.33 -23.07 -62.54
CA ASP A 567 9.52 -23.21 -63.39
C ASP A 567 10.49 -22.02 -63.23
N ALA A 568 11.76 -22.21 -63.56
CA ALA A 568 12.82 -21.24 -63.26
C ALA A 568 12.59 -19.82 -63.84
N TRP A 569 11.86 -19.71 -64.96
CA TRP A 569 11.52 -18.41 -65.56
C TRP A 569 10.36 -17.72 -64.83
N SER A 570 9.29 -18.47 -64.50
CA SER A 570 8.16 -17.93 -63.73
C SER A 570 8.53 -17.60 -62.28
N HIS A 571 9.54 -18.27 -61.72
CA HIS A 571 10.11 -17.97 -60.41
C HIS A 571 10.68 -16.54 -60.34
N GLY A 572 11.49 -16.15 -61.32
CA GLY A 572 12.07 -14.79 -61.37
C GLY A 572 11.01 -13.70 -61.57
N GLN A 573 9.98 -13.98 -62.36
CA GLN A 573 8.87 -13.05 -62.57
C GLN A 573 7.97 -12.92 -61.32
N TRP A 574 7.70 -14.03 -60.63
CA TRP A 574 6.95 -14.03 -59.38
C TRP A 574 7.68 -13.23 -58.30
N LEU A 575 9.00 -13.44 -58.14
CA LEU A 575 9.81 -12.76 -57.14
C LEU A 575 9.82 -11.23 -57.35
N ALA A 576 9.93 -10.79 -58.61
CA ALA A 576 9.86 -9.37 -58.98
C ALA A 576 8.46 -8.77 -58.70
N ASN A 577 7.38 -9.52 -59.00
CA ASN A 577 6.02 -9.08 -58.73
C ASN A 577 5.74 -9.03 -57.22
N ALA A 578 6.17 -10.03 -56.46
CA ALA A 578 5.97 -10.09 -55.01
C ALA A 578 6.74 -8.98 -54.28
N LEU A 579 7.97 -8.66 -54.72
CA LEU A 579 8.70 -7.51 -54.21
C LEU A 579 8.00 -6.18 -54.54
N ASN A 580 7.49 -6.05 -55.76
CA ASN A 580 6.74 -4.86 -56.18
C ASN A 580 5.44 -4.71 -55.37
N ASP A 581 4.72 -5.80 -55.10
CA ASP A 581 3.51 -5.80 -54.28
C ASP A 581 3.81 -5.42 -52.82
N LEU A 582 4.91 -5.93 -52.26
CA LEU A 582 5.39 -5.54 -50.92
C LEU A 582 5.74 -4.05 -50.85
N ASN A 583 6.49 -3.53 -51.84
CA ASN A 583 6.87 -2.12 -51.91
C ASN A 583 5.65 -1.21 -52.09
N ASN A 584 4.68 -1.60 -52.92
CA ASN A 584 3.44 -0.85 -53.10
C ASN A 584 2.56 -0.88 -51.84
N SER A 585 2.49 -2.01 -51.13
CA SER A 585 1.76 -2.11 -49.88
C SER A 585 2.39 -1.28 -48.76
N TRP A 586 3.72 -1.25 -48.69
CA TRP A 586 4.46 -0.39 -47.77
C TRP A 586 4.20 1.08 -48.07
N LEU A 587 4.29 1.47 -49.34
CA LEU A 587 4.06 2.82 -49.82
C LEU A 587 2.66 3.33 -49.45
N ASP A 588 1.63 2.52 -49.72
CA ASP A 588 0.24 2.86 -49.44
C ASP A 588 -0.01 3.00 -47.93
N LEU A 589 0.59 2.10 -47.13
CA LEU A 589 0.54 2.19 -45.66
C LEU A 589 1.21 3.49 -45.17
N MET A 590 2.44 3.76 -45.59
CA MET A 590 3.22 4.90 -45.11
C MET A 590 2.59 6.23 -45.50
N ASN A 591 2.11 6.37 -46.73
CA ASN A 591 1.42 7.59 -47.17
C ASN A 591 0.06 7.75 -46.50
N THR A 592 -0.64 6.65 -46.20
CA THR A 592 -1.89 6.70 -45.40
C THR A 592 -1.61 7.14 -43.97
N GLU A 593 -0.56 6.62 -43.33
CA GLU A 593 -0.14 7.03 -41.99
C GLU A 593 0.30 8.49 -41.96
N LEU A 594 1.11 8.93 -42.93
CA LEU A 594 1.54 10.31 -43.07
C LEU A 594 0.34 11.26 -43.21
N SER A 595 -0.58 10.97 -44.13
CA SER A 595 -1.80 11.74 -44.32
C SER A 595 -2.68 11.77 -43.05
N LEU A 596 -2.78 10.67 -42.32
CA LEU A 596 -3.53 10.63 -41.06
C LEU A 596 -2.89 11.56 -40.03
N VAL A 597 -1.57 11.50 -39.88
CA VAL A 597 -0.82 12.31 -38.91
C VAL A 597 -0.92 13.80 -39.27
N ASP A 598 -0.72 14.20 -40.53
CA ASP A 598 -0.84 15.59 -40.96
C ASP A 598 -2.24 16.16 -40.73
N ASN A 599 -3.28 15.39 -41.07
CA ASN A 599 -4.65 15.77 -40.79
C ASN A 599 -4.90 15.93 -39.28
N LEU A 600 -4.29 15.08 -38.45
CA LEU A 600 -4.44 15.12 -37.00
C LEU A 600 -3.71 16.32 -36.37
N VAL A 601 -2.51 16.65 -36.85
CA VAL A 601 -1.74 17.85 -36.45
C VAL A 601 -2.49 19.12 -36.84
N SER A 602 -2.90 19.24 -38.11
CA SER A 602 -3.67 20.37 -38.65
C SER A 602 -4.99 20.58 -37.90
N LEU A 603 -5.71 19.49 -37.60
CA LEU A 603 -6.93 19.54 -36.79
C LEU A 603 -6.65 20.07 -35.37
N GLY A 604 -5.56 19.63 -34.74
CA GLY A 604 -5.15 20.12 -33.42
C GLY A 604 -4.85 21.61 -33.39
N ASP A 605 -4.13 22.12 -34.41
CA ASP A 605 -3.78 23.53 -34.52
C ASP A 605 -4.97 24.42 -34.87
N ALA A 606 -5.95 23.92 -35.62
CA ALA A 606 -7.19 24.63 -35.90
C ALA A 606 -8.14 24.68 -34.67
N LEU A 607 -8.28 23.55 -33.94
CA LEU A 607 -9.19 23.44 -32.80
C LEU A 607 -8.75 24.29 -31.61
N TRP A 608 -7.43 24.40 -31.36
CA TRP A 608 -6.90 25.08 -30.18
C TRP A 608 -7.34 26.56 -30.04
N PRO A 609 -7.21 27.43 -31.06
CA PRO A 609 -7.72 28.79 -30.95
C PRO A 609 -9.24 28.86 -31.15
N ALA A 610 -9.80 28.04 -32.03
CA ALA A 610 -11.21 28.14 -32.41
C ALA A 610 -12.17 27.76 -31.27
N VAL A 611 -11.90 26.65 -30.57
CA VAL A 611 -12.80 26.10 -29.55
C VAL A 611 -12.91 27.01 -28.32
N PRO A 612 -11.81 27.45 -27.67
CA PRO A 612 -11.89 28.39 -26.55
C PRO A 612 -12.51 29.73 -26.93
N LEU A 613 -12.28 30.22 -28.16
CA LEU A 613 -12.85 31.48 -28.64
C LEU A 613 -14.37 31.37 -28.82
N LEU A 614 -14.87 30.27 -29.40
CA LEU A 614 -16.30 29.98 -29.48
C LEU A 614 -16.95 29.84 -28.10
N VAL A 615 -16.31 29.09 -27.19
CA VAL A 615 -16.80 28.94 -25.80
C VAL A 615 -16.81 30.29 -25.07
N TRP A 616 -15.80 31.14 -25.30
CA TRP A 616 -15.74 32.48 -24.73
C TRP A 616 -16.85 33.39 -25.25
N ILE A 617 -17.15 33.38 -26.56
CA ILE A 617 -18.29 34.12 -27.13
C ILE A 617 -19.60 33.70 -26.45
N ILE A 618 -19.81 32.41 -26.27
CA ILE A 618 -20.99 31.86 -25.56
C ILE A 618 -21.03 32.38 -24.12
N ALA A 619 -19.88 32.36 -23.42
CA ALA A 619 -19.79 32.88 -22.05
C ALA A 619 -20.11 34.38 -21.98
N VAL A 620 -19.64 35.19 -22.93
CA VAL A 620 -19.95 36.63 -23.01
C VAL A 620 -21.46 36.85 -23.15
N ILE A 621 -22.14 36.10 -24.03
CA ILE A 621 -23.61 36.19 -24.22
C ILE A 621 -24.34 35.79 -22.93
N GLU A 622 -23.94 34.69 -22.29
CA GLU A 622 -24.48 34.26 -21.00
C GLU A 622 -24.26 35.32 -19.91
N GLY A 623 -23.09 35.98 -19.91
CA GLY A 623 -22.75 37.09 -19.02
C GLY A 623 -23.65 38.31 -19.17
N LEU A 624 -23.94 38.70 -20.42
CA LEU A 624 -24.84 39.81 -20.71
C LEU A 624 -26.27 39.50 -20.26
N TYR A 625 -26.76 38.28 -20.44
CA TYR A 625 -28.08 37.86 -19.95
C TYR A 625 -28.14 37.88 -18.42
N LEU A 626 -27.08 37.43 -17.73
CA LEU A 626 -26.97 37.49 -16.27
C LEU A 626 -26.99 38.93 -15.74
N LEU A 627 -26.31 39.88 -16.42
CA LEU A 627 -26.32 41.30 -16.05
C LEU A 627 -27.68 41.97 -16.28
N GLN A 628 -28.43 41.50 -17.27
CA GLN A 628 -29.81 41.93 -17.55
C GLN A 628 -30.85 41.25 -16.66
N GLY A 629 -30.44 40.33 -15.77
CA GLY A 629 -31.34 39.58 -14.89
C GLY A 629 -32.20 38.53 -15.61
N ARG A 630 -31.88 38.19 -16.86
CA ARG A 630 -32.55 37.13 -17.62
C ARG A 630 -31.93 35.79 -17.28
N ASP A 631 -32.74 34.84 -16.81
CA ASP A 631 -32.29 33.49 -16.44
C ASP A 631 -32.48 32.46 -17.58
N GLU A 632 -32.85 32.93 -18.78
CA GLU A 632 -32.99 32.13 -20.00
C GLU A 632 -31.65 31.55 -20.47
N ASP A 633 -31.71 30.37 -21.08
CA ASP A 633 -30.54 29.69 -21.59
C ASP A 633 -30.16 30.22 -22.99
N ALA A 634 -29.04 30.94 -23.09
CA ALA A 634 -28.56 31.57 -24.32
C ALA A 634 -28.36 30.58 -25.49
N LEU A 635 -28.10 29.31 -25.20
CA LEU A 635 -27.87 28.26 -26.19
C LEU A 635 -29.12 27.47 -26.55
N ARG A 636 -30.26 27.70 -25.90
CA ARG A 636 -31.47 26.92 -26.12
C ARG A 636 -31.95 26.92 -27.59
N PRO A 637 -31.97 28.05 -28.31
CA PRO A 637 -32.40 28.06 -29.72
C PRO A 637 -31.44 27.27 -30.63
N ALA A 638 -30.12 27.41 -30.40
CA ALA A 638 -29.10 26.72 -31.19
C ALA A 638 -29.05 25.22 -30.88
N THR A 639 -29.23 24.84 -29.62
CA THR A 639 -29.25 23.43 -29.20
C THR A 639 -30.52 22.73 -29.67
N GLU A 640 -31.70 23.35 -29.58
CA GLU A 640 -32.95 22.80 -30.14
C GLU A 640 -32.83 22.60 -31.66
N PHE A 641 -32.19 23.54 -32.38
CA PHE A 641 -31.88 23.41 -33.80
C PHE A 641 -30.88 22.26 -34.09
N LEU A 642 -29.75 22.18 -33.37
CA LEU A 642 -28.77 21.10 -33.50
C LEU A 642 -29.37 19.73 -33.16
N TYR A 643 -30.20 19.63 -32.13
CA TYR A 643 -30.92 18.41 -31.79
C TYR A 643 -31.89 18.01 -32.90
N SER A 644 -32.56 18.98 -33.55
CA SER A 644 -33.43 18.68 -34.69
C SER A 644 -32.66 18.13 -35.90
N LEU A 645 -31.43 18.61 -36.14
CA LEU A 645 -30.54 18.14 -37.21
C LEU A 645 -29.88 16.79 -36.89
N LEU A 646 -29.49 16.56 -35.64
CA LEU A 646 -28.76 15.38 -35.20
C LEU A 646 -29.66 14.25 -34.69
N ALA A 647 -30.96 14.50 -34.47
CA ALA A 647 -31.93 13.49 -34.05
C ALA A 647 -31.91 12.21 -34.91
N PRO A 648 -31.83 12.28 -36.26
CA PRO A 648 -31.73 11.07 -37.09
C PRO A 648 -30.42 10.29 -36.88
N VAL A 649 -29.32 11.00 -36.63
CA VAL A 649 -27.97 10.42 -36.47
C VAL A 649 -27.76 9.83 -35.08
N MET A 650 -28.27 10.50 -34.03
CA MET A 650 -28.17 10.01 -32.65
C MET A 650 -29.01 8.75 -32.42
N GLN A 651 -30.12 8.59 -33.15
CA GLN A 651 -30.95 7.38 -33.10
C GLN A 651 -30.23 6.17 -33.74
N SER A 652 -29.38 6.42 -34.75
CA SER A 652 -28.51 5.41 -35.39
C SER A 652 -27.32 5.00 -34.49
N ARG A 653 -26.69 5.95 -33.79
CA ARG A 653 -25.48 5.71 -32.99
C ARG A 653 -25.68 4.83 -31.74
N ASN A 654 -26.93 4.66 -31.30
CA ASN A 654 -27.29 3.69 -30.24
C ASN A 654 -27.12 2.22 -30.67
N SER A 655 -26.92 1.92 -31.95
CA SER A 655 -26.65 0.57 -32.44
C SER A 655 -25.19 0.12 -32.21
N GLY A 656 -24.22 1.04 -32.30
CA GLY A 656 -22.79 0.73 -32.12
C GLY A 656 -22.37 0.53 -30.65
N SER A 657 -22.97 1.29 -29.73
CA SER A 657 -22.78 1.05 -28.29
C SER A 657 -23.43 -0.27 -27.87
N VAL A 658 -24.55 -0.67 -28.47
CA VAL A 658 -25.15 -2.00 -28.29
C VAL A 658 -24.21 -3.08 -28.83
N ALA A 659 -23.60 -2.93 -30.00
CA ALA A 659 -22.64 -3.88 -30.56
C ALA A 659 -21.40 -4.11 -29.66
N MET A 660 -20.80 -3.05 -29.11
CA MET A 660 -19.67 -3.16 -28.17
C MET A 660 -20.10 -3.71 -26.80
N THR A 661 -21.30 -3.37 -26.32
CA THR A 661 -21.86 -3.95 -25.09
C THR A 661 -22.25 -5.43 -25.29
N GLN A 662 -22.58 -5.82 -26.51
CA GLN A 662 -22.95 -7.19 -26.90
C GLN A 662 -21.72 -8.06 -27.21
N ALA A 663 -20.64 -7.46 -27.71
CA ALA A 663 -19.30 -8.06 -27.80
C ALA A 663 -18.61 -8.17 -26.42
N LEU A 664 -18.84 -7.23 -25.49
CA LEU A 664 -18.42 -7.40 -24.09
C LEU A 664 -19.36 -8.32 -23.30
N SER A 665 -20.64 -8.44 -23.66
CA SER A 665 -21.55 -9.35 -22.97
C SER A 665 -21.27 -10.81 -23.31
N SER A 666 -20.76 -11.12 -24.51
CA SER A 666 -20.26 -12.44 -24.85
C SER A 666 -19.01 -12.83 -24.05
N ALA A 667 -18.17 -11.88 -23.66
CA ALA A 667 -17.04 -12.10 -22.73
C ALA A 667 -17.47 -12.10 -21.24
N LYS A 668 -18.57 -11.43 -20.90
CA LYS A 668 -19.14 -11.39 -19.54
C LYS A 668 -19.92 -12.65 -19.19
N ALA A 669 -20.64 -13.23 -20.16
CA ALA A 669 -21.42 -14.45 -19.98
C ALA A 669 -20.62 -15.64 -19.41
N PRO A 670 -19.41 -15.97 -19.90
CA PRO A 670 -18.60 -17.05 -19.31
C PRO A 670 -18.06 -16.72 -17.92
N LEU A 671 -17.79 -15.44 -17.62
CA LEU A 671 -17.28 -15.04 -16.31
C LEU A 671 -18.39 -15.01 -15.25
N ASP A 672 -19.57 -14.49 -15.58
CA ASP A 672 -20.75 -14.52 -14.73
C ASP A 672 -21.26 -15.97 -14.58
N SER A 673 -21.21 -16.79 -15.63
CA SER A 673 -21.57 -18.22 -15.56
C SER A 673 -20.55 -19.00 -14.72
N PHE A 674 -19.25 -18.73 -14.83
CA PHE A 674 -18.25 -19.35 -13.97
C PHE A 674 -18.43 -18.92 -12.51
N HIS A 675 -18.66 -17.63 -12.25
CA HIS A 675 -18.87 -17.12 -10.90
C HIS A 675 -20.14 -17.71 -10.27
N THR A 676 -21.24 -17.75 -11.02
CA THR A 676 -22.49 -18.37 -10.55
C THR A 676 -22.40 -19.89 -10.48
N ALA A 677 -21.72 -20.58 -11.39
CA ALA A 677 -21.52 -22.03 -11.34
C ALA A 677 -20.58 -22.46 -10.21
N LEU A 678 -19.51 -21.71 -9.95
CA LEU A 678 -18.64 -21.92 -8.79
C LEU A 678 -19.41 -21.66 -7.50
N TYR A 679 -20.19 -20.59 -7.46
CA TYR A 679 -21.05 -20.26 -6.32
C TYR A 679 -22.07 -21.36 -6.05
N ASP A 680 -22.80 -21.79 -7.08
CA ASP A 680 -23.79 -22.85 -7.01
C ASP A 680 -23.14 -24.21 -6.72
N SER A 681 -21.94 -24.49 -7.23
CA SER A 681 -21.23 -25.75 -6.97
C SER A 681 -20.78 -25.81 -5.51
N LEU A 682 -20.22 -24.72 -4.97
CA LEU A 682 -19.85 -24.61 -3.56
C LEU A 682 -21.07 -24.61 -2.64
N ASP A 683 -22.16 -23.94 -3.03
CA ASP A 683 -23.39 -23.93 -2.24
C ASP A 683 -24.12 -25.27 -2.32
N ARG A 684 -24.20 -25.93 -3.48
CA ARG A 684 -24.72 -27.31 -3.62
C ARG A 684 -23.86 -28.31 -2.87
N PHE A 685 -22.53 -28.14 -2.87
CA PHE A 685 -21.65 -28.95 -2.04
C PHE A 685 -21.95 -28.77 -0.55
N GLN A 686 -22.24 -27.54 -0.10
CA GLN A 686 -22.55 -27.26 1.31
C GLN A 686 -24.01 -27.57 1.72
N SER A 687 -24.96 -27.45 0.80
CA SER A 687 -26.42 -27.55 1.02
C SER A 687 -27.01 -28.89 0.58
N GLY A 688 -26.39 -29.59 -0.37
CA GLY A 688 -26.83 -30.89 -0.90
C GLY A 688 -26.66 -32.05 0.09
N PHE A 689 -25.89 -31.85 1.17
CA PHE A 689 -25.88 -32.77 2.30
C PHE A 689 -26.94 -32.36 3.32
N ASP A 690 -28.00 -33.16 3.44
CA ASP A 690 -28.89 -33.14 4.60
C ASP A 690 -28.07 -33.38 5.89
N ARG A 691 -28.60 -33.02 7.06
CA ARG A 691 -27.92 -33.13 8.36
C ARG A 691 -27.36 -34.55 8.58
N LYS A 692 -28.07 -35.60 8.14
CA LYS A 692 -27.58 -37.00 8.14
C LYS A 692 -26.44 -37.24 7.15
N GLY A 693 -26.52 -36.69 5.94
CA GLY A 693 -25.45 -36.75 4.94
C GLY A 693 -24.17 -36.02 5.39
N LYS A 694 -24.31 -34.90 6.11
CA LYS A 694 -23.17 -34.20 6.74
C LYS A 694 -22.51 -35.04 7.82
N TYR A 695 -23.28 -35.70 8.68
CA TYR A 695 -22.73 -36.62 9.67
C TYR A 695 -22.11 -37.87 9.04
N MET A 696 -22.68 -38.39 7.95
CA MET A 696 -22.12 -39.55 7.25
C MET A 696 -20.83 -39.21 6.52
N LEU A 697 -20.78 -38.06 5.84
CA LEU A 697 -19.56 -37.58 5.19
C LEU A 697 -18.48 -37.25 6.23
N LEU A 698 -18.86 -36.66 7.36
CA LEU A 698 -17.95 -36.42 8.48
C LEU A 698 -17.46 -37.74 9.10
N ALA A 699 -18.32 -38.76 9.21
CA ALA A 699 -17.93 -40.09 9.66
C ALA A 699 -16.97 -40.77 8.67
N VAL A 700 -17.24 -40.71 7.36
CA VAL A 700 -16.36 -41.24 6.31
C VAL A 700 -15.02 -40.51 6.31
N LEU A 701 -15.04 -39.18 6.45
CA LEU A 701 -13.84 -38.35 6.49
C LEU A 701 -13.03 -38.63 7.76
N VAL A 702 -13.68 -38.81 8.91
CA VAL A 702 -13.06 -39.25 10.17
C VAL A 702 -12.49 -40.65 10.05
N ILE A 703 -13.18 -41.61 9.41
CA ILE A 703 -12.69 -42.97 9.20
C ILE A 703 -11.50 -42.97 8.23
N MET A 704 -11.57 -42.23 7.13
CA MET A 704 -10.46 -42.07 6.20
C MET A 704 -9.26 -41.40 6.86
N LEU A 705 -9.46 -40.29 7.58
CA LEU A 705 -8.38 -39.65 8.34
C LEU A 705 -7.83 -40.59 9.41
N ALA A 706 -8.66 -41.28 10.19
CA ALA A 706 -8.23 -42.25 11.20
C ALA A 706 -7.42 -43.41 10.61
N SER A 707 -7.75 -43.84 9.39
CA SER A 707 -6.99 -44.87 8.67
C SER A 707 -5.66 -44.37 8.08
N ALA A 708 -5.56 -43.06 7.78
CA ALA A 708 -4.35 -42.41 7.28
C ALA A 708 -3.50 -41.76 8.40
N LEU A 709 -4.03 -41.74 9.63
CA LEU A 709 -3.36 -41.19 10.79
C LEU A 709 -2.21 -42.11 11.19
N PRO A 710 -1.01 -41.58 11.46
CA PRO A 710 0.06 -42.34 12.08
C PRO A 710 -0.46 -43.09 13.32
N PRO A 711 0.01 -44.31 13.64
CA PRO A 711 -0.48 -45.16 14.74
C PRO A 711 -0.60 -44.43 16.09
N ILE A 712 0.17 -43.36 16.27
CA ILE A 712 0.23 -42.49 17.42
C ILE A 712 -1.03 -41.63 17.60
N PHE A 713 -1.57 -41.04 16.53
CA PHE A 713 -2.82 -40.28 16.63
C PHE A 713 -3.98 -41.19 17.05
N GLY A 714 -3.93 -42.46 16.63
CA GLY A 714 -4.78 -43.53 17.15
C GLY A 714 -4.63 -43.71 18.67
N LYS A 715 -3.40 -43.81 19.20
CA LYS A 715 -3.16 -43.91 20.66
C LYS A 715 -3.68 -42.71 21.45
N ALA A 716 -3.44 -41.48 20.97
CA ALA A 716 -3.95 -40.26 21.62
C ALA A 716 -5.48 -40.21 21.64
N LEU A 717 -6.13 -40.58 20.53
CA LEU A 717 -7.59 -40.73 20.44
C LEU A 717 -8.12 -41.83 21.37
N VAL A 718 -7.40 -42.94 21.52
CA VAL A 718 -7.75 -44.02 22.46
C VAL A 718 -7.65 -43.54 23.90
N VAL A 719 -6.58 -42.82 24.28
CA VAL A 719 -6.45 -42.25 25.64
C VAL A 719 -7.54 -41.22 25.93
N LEU A 720 -7.82 -40.32 24.99
CA LEU A 720 -8.96 -39.38 25.11
C LEU A 720 -10.30 -40.11 25.22
N GLY A 721 -10.49 -41.16 24.43
CA GLY A 721 -11.68 -42.00 24.46
C GLY A 721 -11.83 -42.70 25.82
N LEU A 722 -10.75 -43.27 26.36
CA LEU A 722 -10.72 -43.89 27.68
C LEU A 722 -11.02 -42.88 28.79
N LEU A 723 -10.43 -41.67 28.73
CA LEU A 723 -10.73 -40.59 29.67
C LEU A 723 -12.21 -40.17 29.62
N TRP A 724 -12.81 -40.12 28.42
CA TRP A 724 -14.23 -39.86 28.25
C TRP A 724 -15.11 -40.99 28.79
N ILE A 725 -14.73 -42.26 28.56
CA ILE A 725 -15.45 -43.42 29.08
C ILE A 725 -15.39 -43.46 30.60
N VAL A 726 -14.22 -43.23 31.20
CA VAL A 726 -14.04 -43.14 32.65
C VAL A 726 -14.83 -41.97 33.22
N GLY A 727 -14.78 -40.79 32.58
CA GLY A 727 -15.55 -39.62 32.98
C GLY A 727 -17.07 -39.88 32.97
N LEU A 728 -17.58 -40.54 31.93
CA LEU A 728 -18.98 -40.93 31.81
C LEU A 728 -19.36 -42.02 32.83
N ALA A 729 -18.48 -42.99 33.10
CA ALA A 729 -18.70 -44.02 34.11
C ALA A 729 -18.76 -43.44 35.53
N VAL A 730 -17.89 -42.47 35.84
CA VAL A 730 -17.91 -41.71 37.09
C VAL A 730 -19.20 -40.91 37.20
N LEU A 731 -19.63 -40.24 36.12
CA LEU A 731 -20.90 -39.49 36.07
C LEU A 731 -22.11 -40.39 36.31
N ALA A 732 -22.15 -41.59 35.71
CA ALA A 732 -23.19 -42.58 35.99
C ALA A 732 -23.16 -43.08 37.44
N ALA A 733 -21.97 -43.33 37.99
CA ALA A 733 -21.80 -43.81 39.36
C ALA A 733 -22.29 -42.78 40.40
N PHE A 734 -22.08 -41.48 40.16
CA PHE A 734 -22.52 -40.41 41.06
C PHE A 734 -23.99 -40.00 40.87
N SER A 735 -24.56 -40.15 39.67
CA SER A 735 -25.94 -39.72 39.36
C SER A 735 -26.98 -40.83 39.47
N GLY A 736 -26.57 -42.11 39.54
CA GLY A 736 -27.47 -43.26 39.65
C GLY A 736 -28.29 -43.55 38.38
N GLY A 737 -27.98 -42.90 37.25
CA GLY A 737 -28.70 -43.01 35.98
C GLY A 737 -27.78 -43.20 34.76
N GLU A 738 -28.37 -43.23 33.55
CA GLU A 738 -27.62 -43.35 32.29
C GLU A 738 -26.69 -42.14 32.07
N ALA A 739 -25.38 -42.38 31.94
CA ALA A 739 -24.34 -41.34 31.83
C ALA A 739 -24.63 -40.27 30.75
N LEU A 740 -25.08 -40.71 29.56
CA LEU A 740 -25.38 -39.84 28.43
C LEU A 740 -26.65 -39.01 28.65
N GLY A 741 -27.62 -39.54 29.38
CA GLY A 741 -28.84 -38.82 29.76
C GLY A 741 -28.51 -37.69 30.73
N GLU A 742 -27.68 -37.97 31.73
CA GLU A 742 -27.29 -36.97 32.73
C GLU A 742 -26.31 -35.94 32.19
N LEU A 743 -25.39 -36.34 31.29
CA LEU A 743 -24.56 -35.39 30.55
C LEU A 743 -25.44 -34.43 29.72
N ARG A 744 -26.48 -34.93 29.06
CA ARG A 744 -27.42 -34.11 28.27
C ARG A 744 -28.27 -33.19 29.15
N ARG A 745 -28.59 -33.60 30.38
CA ARG A 745 -29.27 -32.78 31.39
C ARG A 745 -28.37 -31.65 31.92
N LEU A 746 -27.10 -31.96 32.20
CA LEU A 746 -26.10 -31.01 32.67
C LEU A 746 -25.57 -30.08 31.56
N SER A 747 -25.65 -30.53 30.31
CA SER A 747 -25.27 -29.77 29.11
C SER A 747 -26.43 -29.66 28.11
N PRO A 748 -27.52 -28.95 28.47
CA PRO A 748 -28.71 -28.87 27.61
C PRO A 748 -28.41 -28.22 26.26
N TYR A 749 -27.42 -27.33 26.22
CA TYR A 749 -26.90 -26.67 25.01
C TYR A 749 -25.58 -27.29 24.50
N GLY A 750 -25.24 -28.51 24.94
CA GLY A 750 -24.00 -29.19 24.59
C GLY A 750 -22.76 -28.35 24.97
N ARG A 751 -21.89 -28.07 23.98
CA ARG A 751 -20.65 -27.29 24.16
C ARG A 751 -20.84 -25.85 24.65
N GLU A 752 -22.03 -25.27 24.47
CA GLU A 752 -22.32 -23.90 24.89
C GLU A 752 -22.73 -23.83 26.38
N SER A 753 -23.01 -24.98 27.00
CA SER A 753 -23.24 -25.05 28.44
C SER A 753 -21.91 -24.87 29.21
N PRO A 754 -21.95 -24.36 30.46
CA PRO A 754 -20.75 -24.20 31.28
C PRO A 754 -19.96 -25.52 31.42
N ILE A 755 -20.66 -26.61 31.74
CA ILE A 755 -20.04 -27.94 31.93
C ILE A 755 -19.49 -28.45 30.59
N GLY A 756 -20.26 -28.34 29.50
CA GLY A 756 -19.81 -28.76 28.17
C GLY A 756 -18.59 -27.99 27.66
N SER A 757 -18.49 -26.69 27.98
CA SER A 757 -17.34 -25.85 27.64
C SER A 757 -16.08 -26.27 28.44
N TRP A 758 -16.22 -26.49 29.75
CA TRP A 758 -15.12 -26.98 30.60
C TRP A 758 -14.62 -28.36 30.20
N VAL A 759 -15.53 -29.29 29.87
CA VAL A 759 -15.19 -30.63 29.40
C VAL A 759 -14.45 -30.56 28.06
N LEU A 760 -14.93 -29.73 27.13
CA LEU A 760 -14.23 -29.50 25.86
C LEU A 760 -12.83 -28.93 26.09
N PHE A 761 -12.72 -27.89 26.93
CA PHE A 761 -11.45 -27.25 27.26
C PHE A 761 -10.45 -28.26 27.86
N LEU A 762 -10.86 -29.05 28.85
CA LEU A 762 -10.02 -30.07 29.47
C LEU A 762 -9.60 -31.15 28.47
N SER A 763 -10.53 -31.61 27.61
CA SER A 763 -10.20 -32.61 26.59
C SER A 763 -9.16 -32.10 25.58
N VAL A 764 -9.29 -30.84 25.15
CA VAL A 764 -8.32 -30.19 24.27
C VAL A 764 -6.98 -29.98 24.99
N MET A 765 -6.99 -29.57 26.25
CA MET A 765 -5.78 -29.38 27.06
C MET A 765 -5.01 -30.69 27.24
N VAL A 766 -5.70 -31.78 27.59
CA VAL A 766 -5.09 -33.11 27.73
C VAL A 766 -4.52 -33.58 26.40
N PHE A 767 -5.25 -33.40 25.29
CA PHE A 767 -4.74 -33.72 23.96
C PHE A 767 -3.43 -32.97 23.66
N LEU A 768 -3.37 -31.67 23.95
CA LEU A 768 -2.17 -30.85 23.74
C LEU A 768 -1.00 -31.30 24.62
N LEU A 769 -1.25 -31.64 25.88
CA LEU A 769 -0.20 -32.14 26.79
C LEU A 769 0.37 -33.49 26.30
N LEU A 770 -0.50 -34.42 25.90
CA LEU A 770 -0.10 -35.69 25.30
C LEU A 770 0.69 -35.49 24.00
N PHE A 771 0.31 -34.49 23.21
CA PHE A 771 1.01 -34.15 21.98
C PHE A 771 2.43 -33.60 22.24
N VAL A 772 2.59 -32.78 23.28
CA VAL A 772 3.90 -32.23 23.70
C VAL A 772 4.81 -33.32 24.24
N GLU A 773 4.27 -34.22 25.06
CA GLU A 773 4.98 -35.40 25.55
C GLU A 773 5.38 -36.33 24.39
N TRP A 774 4.59 -36.39 23.32
CA TRP A 774 4.91 -37.22 22.15
C TRP A 774 6.01 -36.64 21.24
N LEU A 775 6.15 -35.31 21.10
CA LEU A 775 7.04 -34.69 20.11
C LEU A 775 8.43 -35.36 20.04
N PRO A 776 8.83 -35.96 18.90
CA PRO A 776 10.07 -36.71 18.81
C PRO A 776 11.28 -35.79 18.99
N VAL A 777 12.29 -36.32 19.68
CA VAL A 777 13.60 -35.70 19.86
C VAL A 777 14.64 -36.60 19.20
N ALA A 778 15.66 -36.01 18.57
CA ALA A 778 16.74 -36.78 17.95
C ALA A 778 17.33 -37.80 18.92
N GLU A 779 17.48 -39.05 18.47
CA GLU A 779 18.13 -40.11 19.25
C GLU A 779 19.59 -39.72 19.49
N SER A 780 19.94 -39.49 20.75
CA SER A 780 21.27 -39.15 21.22
C SER A 780 21.42 -39.61 22.68
N GLU A 781 22.65 -39.70 23.19
CA GLU A 781 22.91 -40.11 24.57
C GLU A 781 22.22 -39.21 25.62
N ASN A 782 21.86 -37.97 25.24
CA ASN A 782 21.19 -36.99 26.10
C ASN A 782 19.68 -36.87 25.82
N HIS A 783 19.04 -37.90 25.27
CA HIS A 783 17.63 -37.86 24.85
C HIS A 783 16.69 -37.33 25.95
N ASP A 784 16.77 -37.87 27.17
CA ASP A 784 15.90 -37.48 28.29
C ASP A 784 16.09 -36.02 28.71
N PHE A 785 17.34 -35.54 28.68
CA PHE A 785 17.65 -34.14 28.99
C PHE A 785 17.10 -33.19 27.93
N ILE A 786 17.27 -33.52 26.64
CA ILE A 786 16.73 -32.71 25.54
C ILE A 786 15.19 -32.72 25.58
N LYS A 787 14.58 -33.85 25.92
CA LYS A 787 13.14 -33.98 26.10
C LYS A 787 12.63 -33.13 27.26
N ALA A 788 13.31 -33.17 28.41
CA ALA A 788 12.99 -32.32 29.56
C ALA A 788 13.12 -30.82 29.21
N LEU A 789 14.17 -30.43 28.47
CA LEU A 789 14.36 -29.05 27.99
C LEU A 789 13.24 -28.62 27.04
N GLN A 790 12.82 -29.50 26.12
CA GLN A 790 11.71 -29.25 25.22
C GLN A 790 10.40 -29.02 25.98
N VAL A 791 10.06 -29.90 26.93
CA VAL A 791 8.85 -29.77 27.76
C VAL A 791 8.92 -28.48 28.59
N SER A 792 10.08 -28.17 29.19
CA SER A 792 10.31 -26.93 29.92
C SER A 792 10.10 -25.68 29.05
N ASN A 793 10.61 -25.68 27.81
CA ASN A 793 10.40 -24.59 26.87
C ASN A 793 8.92 -24.41 26.51
N VAL A 794 8.19 -25.51 26.29
CA VAL A 794 6.73 -25.44 26.04
C VAL A 794 5.99 -24.89 27.25
N LEU A 795 6.28 -25.38 28.46
CA LEU A 795 5.65 -24.89 29.69
C LEU A 795 5.93 -23.42 29.94
N THR A 796 7.18 -22.99 29.73
CA THR A 796 7.57 -21.57 29.85
C THR A 796 6.82 -20.71 28.85
N THR A 797 6.73 -21.17 27.60
CA THR A 797 6.01 -20.47 26.53
C THR A 797 4.51 -20.38 26.84
N LEU A 798 3.92 -21.47 27.33
CA LEU A 798 2.52 -21.52 27.77
C LEU A 798 2.26 -20.57 28.95
N ALA A 799 3.15 -20.50 29.93
CA ALA A 799 3.04 -19.59 31.06
C ALA A 799 3.09 -18.10 30.61
N VAL A 800 4.02 -17.76 29.69
CA VAL A 800 4.11 -16.41 29.11
C VAL A 800 2.83 -16.05 28.36
N PHE A 801 2.32 -16.95 27.49
CA PHE A 801 1.08 -16.72 26.76
C PHE A 801 -0.14 -16.65 27.68
N ALA A 802 -0.19 -17.44 28.75
CA ALA A 802 -1.28 -17.41 29.74
C ALA A 802 -1.31 -16.08 30.49
N LEU A 803 -0.16 -15.57 30.93
CA LEU A 803 -0.06 -14.24 31.56
C LEU A 803 -0.49 -13.12 30.60
N MET A 804 -0.05 -13.21 29.34
CA MET A 804 -0.44 -12.24 28.32
C MET A 804 -1.95 -12.29 28.01
N ALA A 805 -2.53 -13.50 27.94
CA ALA A 805 -3.96 -13.69 27.75
C ALA A 805 -4.76 -13.18 28.95
N PHE A 806 -4.29 -13.39 30.18
CA PHE A 806 -4.91 -12.84 31.38
C PHE A 806 -4.90 -11.30 31.39
N ALA A 807 -3.77 -10.68 31.02
CA ALA A 807 -3.68 -9.23 30.87
C ALA A 807 -4.65 -8.69 29.81
N LEU A 808 -4.75 -9.36 28.65
CA LEU A 808 -5.74 -9.05 27.61
C LEU A 808 -7.18 -9.18 28.11
N ASN A 809 -7.48 -10.24 28.88
CA ASN A 809 -8.81 -10.48 29.41
C ASN A 809 -9.19 -9.46 30.48
N LEU A 810 -8.25 -9.05 31.33
CA LEU A 810 -8.46 -7.99 32.31
C LEU A 810 -8.79 -6.67 31.62
N HIS A 811 -8.01 -6.30 30.60
CA HIS A 811 -8.23 -5.06 29.87
C HIS A 811 -9.53 -5.10 29.07
N THR A 812 -9.66 -6.07 28.16
CA THR A 812 -10.79 -6.15 27.22
C THR A 812 -12.09 -6.54 27.93
N GLY A 813 -12.02 -7.42 28.93
CA GLY A 813 -13.17 -7.87 29.70
C GLY A 813 -13.75 -6.79 30.61
N ILE A 814 -12.92 -5.93 31.21
CA ILE A 814 -13.39 -4.85 32.09
C ILE A 814 -13.73 -3.59 31.29
N THR A 815 -12.84 -3.15 30.40
CA THR A 815 -13.02 -1.86 29.69
C THR A 815 -13.93 -1.98 28.48
N GLY A 816 -14.16 -3.20 27.97
CA GLY A 816 -14.81 -3.44 26.69
C GLY A 816 -13.95 -3.08 25.47
N MET A 817 -12.73 -2.53 25.66
CA MET A 817 -11.84 -2.08 24.59
C MET A 817 -10.77 -3.10 24.22
N VAL A 818 -10.66 -3.42 22.94
CA VAL A 818 -9.66 -4.35 22.42
C VAL A 818 -8.30 -3.65 22.34
N ASN A 819 -7.33 -4.15 23.09
CA ASN A 819 -5.95 -3.68 23.09
C ASN A 819 -5.04 -4.77 22.50
N PHE A 820 -4.44 -4.50 21.34
CA PHE A 820 -3.48 -5.41 20.71
C PHE A 820 -2.02 -5.07 21.04
N GLY A 821 -1.79 -3.93 21.67
CA GLY A 821 -0.47 -3.42 22.03
C GLY A 821 0.09 -3.98 23.33
N ILE A 822 -0.48 -5.03 23.92
CA ILE A 822 0.07 -5.59 25.17
C ILE A 822 1.52 -6.06 25.01
N ILE A 823 1.91 -6.45 23.80
CA ILE A 823 3.30 -6.80 23.48
C ILE A 823 4.29 -5.65 23.74
N PHE A 824 3.85 -4.39 23.66
CA PHE A 824 4.66 -3.22 24.03
C PHE A 824 5.10 -3.31 25.50
N PHE A 825 4.17 -3.55 26.42
CA PHE A 825 4.46 -3.62 27.86
C PHE A 825 5.27 -4.87 28.24
N VAL A 826 5.01 -5.98 27.54
CA VAL A 826 5.80 -7.21 27.68
C VAL A 826 7.24 -6.97 27.23
N GLY A 827 7.44 -6.30 26.09
CA GLY A 827 8.75 -5.95 25.56
C GLY A 827 9.54 -5.03 26.48
N VAL A 828 8.92 -3.94 26.95
CA VAL A 828 9.54 -3.02 27.93
C VAL A 828 9.96 -3.79 29.17
N GLY A 829 9.06 -4.59 29.76
CA GLY A 829 9.37 -5.35 30.97
C GLY A 829 10.53 -6.34 30.77
N ALA A 830 10.52 -7.10 29.67
CA ALA A 830 11.55 -8.07 29.35
C ALA A 830 12.94 -7.43 29.21
N ILE A 831 13.00 -6.26 28.58
CA ILE A 831 14.25 -5.53 28.35
C ILE A 831 14.75 -4.85 29.60
N THR A 832 13.87 -4.23 30.38
CA THR A 832 14.24 -3.64 31.67
C THR A 832 14.85 -4.70 32.59
N VAL A 833 14.20 -5.85 32.72
CA VAL A 833 14.76 -6.98 33.50
C VAL A 833 16.09 -7.42 32.92
N GLY A 834 16.16 -7.55 31.60
CA GLY A 834 17.36 -7.91 30.88
C GLY A 834 18.57 -7.04 31.18
N ILE A 835 18.48 -5.74 30.91
CA ILE A 835 19.59 -4.79 31.08
C ILE A 835 19.99 -4.68 32.55
N LEU A 836 19.01 -4.66 33.46
CA LEU A 836 19.29 -4.54 34.89
C LEU A 836 20.01 -5.79 35.41
N THR A 837 19.67 -6.98 34.93
CA THR A 837 20.31 -8.25 35.38
C THR A 837 21.60 -8.60 34.64
N ALA A 838 21.90 -7.94 33.52
CA ALA A 838 23.10 -8.19 32.76
C ALA A 838 24.38 -7.83 33.57
N PRO A 839 25.47 -8.60 33.44
CA PRO A 839 26.75 -8.27 34.08
C PRO A 839 27.32 -6.92 33.61
N LYS A 840 28.07 -6.24 34.47
CA LYS A 840 28.74 -4.97 34.16
C LYS A 840 29.68 -5.07 32.96
N ASP A 841 30.31 -6.23 32.76
CA ASP A 841 31.22 -6.51 31.65
C ASP A 841 30.50 -6.55 30.28
N LEU A 842 29.18 -6.66 30.29
CA LEU A 842 28.30 -6.69 29.10
C LEU A 842 27.38 -5.46 29.07
N HIS A 843 27.84 -4.32 29.62
CA HIS A 843 27.10 -3.07 29.70
C HIS A 843 25.78 -3.13 30.51
N GLY A 844 25.68 -4.07 31.45
CA GLY A 844 24.53 -4.20 32.36
C GLY A 844 24.75 -3.60 33.76
N TYR A 845 23.74 -3.71 34.63
CA TYR A 845 23.77 -3.15 35.99
C TYR A 845 23.95 -4.18 37.12
N ASP A 846 23.94 -5.49 36.82
CA ASP A 846 24.13 -6.61 37.76
C ASP A 846 23.16 -6.60 38.97
N TRP A 847 21.90 -6.23 38.73
CA TRP A 847 20.84 -6.25 39.73
C TRP A 847 20.31 -7.68 39.97
N PRO A 848 19.90 -8.02 41.21
CA PRO A 848 19.14 -9.24 41.46
C PRO A 848 17.85 -9.28 40.64
N VAL A 849 17.54 -10.46 40.08
CA VAL A 849 16.37 -10.68 39.20
C VAL A 849 15.06 -10.18 39.82
N PHE A 850 14.85 -10.40 41.13
CA PHE A 850 13.64 -9.94 41.81
C PHE A 850 13.44 -8.42 41.71
N TRP A 851 14.46 -7.63 42.04
CA TRP A 851 14.37 -6.17 41.99
C TRP A 851 14.31 -5.64 40.55
N ALA A 852 14.98 -6.31 39.62
CA ALA A 852 14.87 -6.02 38.20
C ALA A 852 13.43 -6.25 37.68
N VAL A 853 12.76 -7.32 38.12
CA VAL A 853 11.35 -7.61 37.79
C VAL A 853 10.43 -6.54 38.37
N VAL A 854 10.61 -6.14 39.64
CA VAL A 854 9.82 -5.06 40.24
C VAL A 854 9.98 -3.75 39.46
N ALA A 855 11.22 -3.39 39.10
CA ALA A 855 11.49 -2.21 38.29
C ALA A 855 10.84 -2.30 36.90
N GLY A 856 10.90 -3.47 36.24
CA GLY A 856 10.23 -3.71 34.97
C GLY A 856 8.70 -3.56 35.07
N VAL A 857 8.08 -4.09 36.13
CA VAL A 857 6.63 -3.94 36.37
C VAL A 857 6.26 -2.47 36.57
N LEU A 858 7.01 -1.74 37.41
CA LEU A 858 6.74 -0.32 37.69
C LEU A 858 6.91 0.54 36.43
N LEU A 859 7.96 0.30 35.64
CA LEU A 859 8.19 1.04 34.40
C LEU A 859 7.09 0.76 33.36
N SER A 860 6.73 -0.51 33.15
CA SER A 860 5.63 -0.87 32.24
C SER A 860 4.30 -0.28 32.71
N ALA A 861 4.03 -0.24 34.02
CA ALA A 861 2.84 0.40 34.58
C ALA A 861 2.83 1.93 34.37
N ALA A 862 3.97 2.60 34.59
CA ALA A 862 4.10 4.04 34.38
C ALA A 862 3.89 4.42 32.91
N LEU A 863 4.51 3.68 31.98
CA LEU A 863 4.29 3.88 30.54
C LEU A 863 2.84 3.59 30.15
N GLY A 864 2.22 2.54 30.70
CA GLY A 864 0.82 2.22 30.47
C GLY A 864 -0.12 3.34 30.90
N TRP A 865 0.13 3.94 32.08
CA TRP A 865 -0.63 5.07 32.57
C TRP A 865 -0.46 6.32 31.68
N LEU A 866 0.78 6.62 31.27
CA LEU A 866 1.08 7.75 30.38
C LEU A 866 0.38 7.61 29.02
N LEU A 867 0.35 6.39 28.47
CA LEU A 867 -0.29 6.08 27.19
C LEU A 867 -1.82 6.04 27.26
N ALA A 868 -2.39 5.71 28.42
CA ALA A 868 -3.84 5.65 28.59
C ALA A 868 -4.50 7.02 28.37
N TYR A 869 -3.86 8.11 28.82
CA TYR A 869 -4.43 9.46 28.72
C TYR A 869 -4.74 9.91 27.27
N PRO A 870 -3.78 9.86 26.31
CA PRO A 870 -4.06 10.26 24.93
C PRO A 870 -4.95 9.25 24.19
N THR A 871 -4.88 7.96 24.53
CA THR A 871 -5.59 6.90 23.79
C THR A 871 -7.05 6.73 24.20
N ALA A 872 -7.43 7.12 25.42
CA ALA A 872 -8.80 6.99 25.94
C ALA A 872 -9.86 7.79 25.16
N ARG A 873 -9.46 8.80 24.39
CA ARG A 873 -10.37 9.62 23.56
C ARG A 873 -10.71 8.98 22.21
N LEU A 874 -10.00 7.90 21.84
CA LEU A 874 -10.13 7.27 20.53
C LEU A 874 -11.34 6.33 20.50
N ARG A 875 -12.01 6.24 19.34
CA ARG A 875 -12.98 5.18 19.08
C ARG A 875 -12.29 3.82 19.20
N MET A 876 -13.01 2.80 19.67
CA MET A 876 -12.55 1.42 19.82
C MET A 876 -11.64 0.92 18.68
N ASP A 877 -12.02 1.15 17.43
CA ASP A 877 -11.28 0.69 16.25
C ASP A 877 -9.95 1.45 16.08
N TYR A 878 -9.94 2.77 16.34
CA TYR A 878 -8.73 3.59 16.33
C TYR A 878 -7.81 3.27 17.50
N PHE A 879 -8.37 3.01 18.69
CA PHE A 879 -7.63 2.57 19.86
C PHE A 879 -6.89 1.26 19.58
N ALA A 880 -7.58 0.27 19.01
CA ALA A 880 -6.98 -1.00 18.64
C ALA A 880 -5.80 -0.80 17.66
N ILE A 881 -5.98 0.00 16.60
CA ILE A 881 -4.92 0.28 15.62
C ILE A 881 -3.71 0.96 16.26
N VAL A 882 -3.93 2.01 17.06
CA VAL A 882 -2.84 2.74 17.74
C VAL A 882 -2.04 1.83 18.66
N THR A 883 -2.70 0.93 19.38
CA THR A 883 -2.00 -0.02 20.27
C THR A 883 -1.12 -1.00 19.49
N ILE A 884 -1.54 -1.48 18.31
CA ILE A 884 -0.68 -2.30 17.44
C ILE A 884 0.52 -1.49 16.96
N SER A 885 0.28 -0.27 16.48
CA SER A 885 1.33 0.63 16.00
C SER A 885 2.38 0.89 17.07
N LEU A 886 1.97 1.07 18.32
CA LEU A 886 2.89 1.24 19.45
C LEU A 886 3.78 0.01 19.70
N GLY A 887 3.19 -1.19 19.66
CA GLY A 887 3.96 -2.44 19.77
C GLY A 887 5.00 -2.58 18.65
N GLU A 888 4.63 -2.18 17.43
CA GLU A 888 5.52 -2.21 16.28
C GLU A 888 6.63 -1.14 16.35
N ILE A 889 6.29 0.09 16.78
CA ILE A 889 7.27 1.15 17.06
C ILE A 889 8.35 0.61 17.97
N VAL A 890 7.95 0.01 19.11
CA VAL A 890 8.90 -0.57 20.04
C VAL A 890 9.67 -1.71 19.39
N ARG A 891 9.03 -2.68 18.74
CA ARG A 891 9.74 -3.78 18.06
C ARG A 891 10.89 -3.29 17.17
N VAL A 892 10.65 -2.27 16.35
CA VAL A 892 11.65 -1.73 15.43
C VAL A 892 12.69 -0.88 16.15
N LEU A 893 12.29 -0.05 17.11
CA LEU A 893 13.19 0.77 17.93
C LEU A 893 14.18 -0.13 18.71
N LEU A 894 13.68 -1.26 19.22
CA LEU A 894 14.48 -2.28 19.89
C LEU A 894 15.46 -3.00 18.96
N MET A 895 15.11 -3.19 17.68
CA MET A 895 16.04 -3.73 16.68
C MET A 895 17.12 -2.70 16.28
N GLY A 896 16.80 -1.41 16.38
CA GLY A 896 17.66 -0.30 16.01
C GLY A 896 18.71 0.08 17.07
N GLU A 897 18.40 -0.05 18.36
CA GLU A 897 19.23 0.47 19.45
C GLU A 897 20.43 -0.42 19.83
N PRO A 898 21.68 0.06 19.68
CA PRO A 898 22.87 -0.68 20.11
C PRO A 898 22.97 -0.87 21.62
N LEU A 899 22.47 0.09 22.42
CA LEU A 899 22.49 0.04 23.89
C LEU A 899 21.71 -1.15 24.47
N LEU A 900 20.80 -1.72 23.68
CA LEU A 900 20.00 -2.88 24.07
C LEU A 900 20.67 -4.22 23.71
N ARG A 901 21.85 -4.18 23.07
CA ARG A 901 22.68 -5.34 22.75
C ARG A 901 23.60 -5.68 23.92
N ALA A 902 23.04 -6.04 25.07
CA ALA A 902 23.80 -6.60 26.19
C ALA A 902 23.95 -8.13 26.01
N GLY A 903 25.16 -8.65 25.79
CA GLY A 903 25.38 -10.09 25.58
C GLY A 903 26.73 -10.45 24.96
N SER A 904 27.16 -11.72 25.03
CA SER A 904 28.53 -12.12 24.66
C SER A 904 28.85 -12.01 23.17
N TRP A 905 27.84 -12.00 22.30
CA TRP A 905 27.99 -11.90 20.84
C TRP A 905 27.25 -10.66 20.36
N GLY A 906 27.97 -9.69 19.77
CA GLY A 906 27.44 -8.38 19.31
C GLY A 906 26.37 -8.43 18.21
N SER A 907 25.87 -9.61 17.85
CA SER A 907 24.86 -9.84 16.81
C SER A 907 23.55 -10.46 17.31
N SER A 908 23.46 -10.94 18.56
CA SER A 908 22.22 -11.55 19.10
C SER A 908 21.46 -10.60 20.03
N ILE A 909 20.19 -10.34 19.74
CA ILE A 909 19.25 -9.66 20.64
C ILE A 909 18.91 -10.64 21.77
N GLY A 910 19.55 -10.48 22.93
CA GLY A 910 19.26 -11.30 24.11
C GLY A 910 20.34 -11.19 25.19
N ILE A 911 19.91 -11.06 26.44
CA ILE A 911 20.82 -11.00 27.59
C ILE A 911 21.35 -12.40 27.88
N SER A 912 22.66 -12.54 27.79
CA SER A 912 23.40 -13.76 28.13
C SER A 912 24.24 -13.54 29.38
N ARG A 913 24.54 -14.62 30.12
CA ARG A 913 25.36 -14.61 31.34
C ARG A 913 24.76 -13.85 32.54
N TYR A 914 23.44 -13.71 32.64
CA TYR A 914 22.81 -13.24 33.88
C TYR A 914 23.01 -14.25 35.01
N LYS A 915 23.07 -13.78 36.27
CA LYS A 915 23.16 -14.66 37.43
C LYS A 915 21.89 -15.52 37.51
N LEU A 916 22.05 -16.85 37.41
CA LEU A 916 20.93 -17.79 37.47
C LEU A 916 20.13 -17.54 38.77
N PRO A 917 18.83 -17.17 38.69
CA PRO A 917 18.03 -16.95 39.87
C PRO A 917 17.93 -18.25 40.66
N LEU A 918 18.04 -18.16 41.97
CA LEU A 918 18.00 -19.31 42.87
C LEU A 918 19.09 -20.36 42.58
N LYS A 919 20.20 -20.02 41.89
CA LYS A 919 21.30 -20.97 41.64
C LYS A 919 21.77 -21.64 42.94
N ASP A 920 21.89 -20.83 43.99
CA ASP A 920 22.30 -21.27 45.33
C ASP A 920 21.25 -22.14 46.04
N TRP A 921 20.02 -22.24 45.50
CA TRP A 921 18.95 -23.07 46.02
C TRP A 921 18.73 -24.34 45.20
N TRP A 922 18.85 -24.27 43.87
CA TRP A 922 18.67 -25.40 42.95
C TRP A 922 19.92 -26.28 42.83
N PHE A 923 21.11 -25.70 42.93
CA PHE A 923 22.38 -26.41 42.71
C PHE A 923 23.21 -26.64 43.98
N CYS A 924 22.77 -26.14 45.15
CA CYS A 924 23.40 -26.47 46.45
C CYS A 924 22.85 -27.76 47.09
N GLY A 925 22.12 -28.58 46.31
CA GLY A 925 21.64 -29.90 46.70
C GLY A 925 22.37 -31.07 46.01
N SER A 926 23.55 -30.84 45.41
CA SER A 926 24.45 -31.89 44.89
C SER A 926 25.84 -31.74 45.45
#